data_AF-A0A9Q9XHZ2-F1
#
_entry.id   AF-A0A9Q9XHZ2-F1
#
_cell.length_a   1.000
_cell.length_b   1.000
_cell.length_c   1.000
_cell.angle_alpha   90.00
_cell.angle_beta   90.00
_cell.angle_gamma   90.00
#
_symmetry.space_group_name_H-M   'P 1'
#
loop_
_entity.id
_entity.type
_entity.pdbx_description
1 polymer ?
#
loop_
_entity_poly.entity_id
_entity_poly.type
_entity_poly.pdbx_seq_one_letter_code
_entity_poly.pdbx_strand_id
1 'polypeptide(L)'
;MPRKKGFRMRRTQRCIKSKSDANACICSEKLPLSVVAGTDVRAATLSGDALIGCCVVAGIKHVISPVCTWTQTDIDDICVEGSKLTQNVIMSRQKRECKQKELCKLIEQHNVFGRKWNVKIGLPVYKDFELLQEETVMYEKLQEYLLRDGMCLLNLHSAVIVIIHHNNYFAVVDFRTRDMFGLASDIGTPVVVFNTCLNDLMVHIKNLRKSLDAQWYAVSSISVKTYQQDHACGREFPDSDVDIKGVDEFGNIGTEGVAEFEDSISVRHENSVRGSFHQGNNQFKYRGVQCMAIGLVSLAKHTVDSVFSWQTKDLDRVVVLGDELYTALRDNNKIRHKSNLLAIPDLPKESVIDGESFLFEYGDFVSGDIDVVDGQFIESGFYSSLSAGLEKMFAQYDLCLLTLCSSTCAIISHNGQYALIDSHARNALGMVDGNGRSVVVYFSSVKDLLNHICLLAKGLTEKEKPFEITGIRATITTGKPTQHNASEIKDEKCTKCLTLTESCKDSVKTFEIEFDEDSSNDQPTNNDARNKRKISVSNCTLKKQKRYDVTEVISDVEFVSDVKNNSMMFSPICKQVCQTLCTHLNVEYEKVNVPILTHVGLLGVPCKNDKIMADGNCFFRAISQAVSGTQKYHRKIRLAVVQHLENNAEKYRNILRREYSSVSEYINKSKMRYVNSWATEVEIQATADYLGIDVFTFYDGRWLKYNCNGKLLSKHSIYLENCHENHYETVVCVNEPERQSCYGYCKISKSFFEGYNIREKIDNKNNELEQQHHSVLKTMYNDTCCAMTMVRDPDVDVLENAGQMTFILKEKI
;
A
#
# COMPACT_ATOMS: atom_id res chain seq x y z
N MET A 1 18.41 19.06 -40.77
CA MET A 1 17.58 18.28 -39.82
C MET A 1 16.75 19.24 -38.97
N PRO A 2 15.41 19.22 -39.02
CA PRO A 2 14.59 20.18 -38.31
C PRO A 2 14.31 19.79 -36.85
N ARG A 3 14.30 20.80 -35.98
CA ARG A 3 14.01 20.79 -34.55
C ARG A 3 12.52 20.46 -34.28
N LYS A 4 12.22 19.54 -33.36
CA LYS A 4 10.86 19.31 -32.85
C LYS A 4 10.50 20.41 -31.85
N LYS A 5 9.49 21.23 -32.20
CA LYS A 5 8.90 22.29 -31.37
C LYS A 5 8.12 21.68 -30.21
N GLY A 6 8.30 22.23 -29.01
CA GLY A 6 7.57 21.86 -27.80
C GLY A 6 6.08 22.22 -27.87
N PHE A 7 5.24 21.34 -27.34
CA PHE A 7 3.83 21.60 -27.08
C PHE A 7 3.70 22.57 -25.91
N ARG A 8 3.13 23.75 -26.15
CA ARG A 8 2.72 24.73 -25.14
C ARG A 8 1.19 24.69 -25.09
N MET A 9 0.58 24.12 -24.05
CA MET A 9 -0.87 24.20 -23.87
C MET A 9 -1.27 25.64 -23.52
N ARG A 10 -2.21 26.20 -24.29
CA ARG A 10 -2.88 27.47 -24.01
C ARG A 10 -3.77 27.30 -22.78
N ARG A 11 -3.71 28.27 -21.85
CA ARG A 11 -4.67 28.43 -20.75
C ARG A 11 -6.09 28.54 -21.30
N THR A 12 -6.99 27.68 -20.87
CA THR A 12 -8.44 27.90 -20.96
C THR A 12 -8.82 29.05 -20.02
N GLN A 13 -9.58 30.00 -20.57
CA GLN A 13 -10.02 31.21 -19.87
C GLN A 13 -11.07 30.84 -18.82
N ARG A 14 -10.89 31.31 -17.57
CA ARG A 14 -11.87 31.15 -16.48
C ARG A 14 -13.18 31.83 -16.89
N CYS A 15 -14.28 31.08 -16.94
CA CYS A 15 -15.62 31.63 -17.09
C CYS A 15 -16.05 32.28 -15.78
N ILE A 16 -16.50 33.53 -15.86
CA ILE A 16 -17.02 34.32 -14.74
C ILE A 16 -18.40 33.76 -14.38
N LYS A 17 -18.62 33.40 -13.10
CA LYS A 17 -19.91 32.90 -12.61
C LYS A 17 -20.96 34.02 -12.63
N SER A 18 -22.04 33.83 -13.38
CA SER A 18 -23.32 34.54 -13.19
C SER A 18 -24.33 33.66 -12.42
N LYS A 19 -25.27 34.31 -11.74
CA LYS A 19 -26.23 33.75 -10.78
C LYS A 19 -27.25 32.77 -11.41
N SER A 20 -27.63 31.76 -10.59
CA SER A 20 -28.72 30.77 -10.68
C SER A 20 -28.76 29.82 -11.90
N ASP A 21 -28.08 28.67 -11.81
CA ASP A 21 -28.28 27.53 -12.71
C ASP A 21 -28.86 26.33 -11.95
N ALA A 22 -30.13 26.00 -12.21
CA ALA A 22 -30.79 24.79 -11.68
C ALA A 22 -30.17 23.47 -12.19
N ASN A 23 -29.20 23.55 -13.10
CA ASN A 23 -28.47 22.42 -13.68
C ASN A 23 -27.02 22.35 -13.17
N ALA A 24 -26.67 23.10 -12.13
CA ALA A 24 -25.35 23.02 -11.52
C ALA A 24 -25.15 21.66 -10.85
N CYS A 25 -23.96 21.08 -11.02
CA CYS A 25 -23.58 19.83 -10.39
C CYS A 25 -23.69 19.93 -8.85
N ILE A 26 -24.44 19.02 -8.23
CA ILE A 26 -24.68 19.03 -6.78
C ILE A 26 -23.64 18.22 -5.98
N CYS A 27 -22.68 17.58 -6.62
CA CYS A 27 -21.69 16.72 -5.94
C CYS A 27 -20.83 17.47 -4.90
N SER A 28 -20.76 18.80 -4.96
CA SER A 28 -20.03 19.63 -3.98
C SER A 28 -20.90 20.08 -2.80
N GLU A 29 -22.23 19.92 -2.90
CA GLU A 29 -23.21 20.47 -1.94
C GLU A 29 -23.99 19.36 -1.22
N LYS A 30 -24.20 18.21 -1.87
CA LYS A 30 -24.93 17.06 -1.30
C LYS A 30 -24.48 15.74 -1.93
N LEU A 31 -24.47 14.68 -1.13
CA LEU A 31 -24.29 13.30 -1.62
C LEU A 31 -25.53 12.90 -2.46
N PRO A 32 -25.36 12.47 -3.73
CA PRO A 32 -26.47 11.92 -4.51
C PRO A 32 -27.02 10.66 -3.83
N LEU A 33 -28.31 10.39 -4.02
CA LEU A 33 -28.93 9.15 -3.57
C LEU A 33 -28.17 7.95 -4.16
N SER A 34 -28.02 6.87 -3.39
CA SER A 34 -27.33 5.65 -3.85
C SER A 34 -28.00 5.05 -5.09
N VAL A 35 -29.33 5.18 -5.17
CA VAL A 35 -30.15 4.76 -6.31
C VAL A 35 -31.21 5.82 -6.59
N VAL A 36 -31.42 6.15 -7.86
CA VAL A 36 -32.56 6.93 -8.34
C VAL A 36 -33.37 6.02 -9.26
N ALA A 37 -34.64 5.82 -8.94
CA ALA A 37 -35.55 4.96 -9.70
C ALA A 37 -36.53 5.79 -10.52
N GLY A 38 -36.88 5.32 -11.73
CA GLY A 38 -38.00 5.84 -12.50
C GLY A 38 -39.35 5.46 -11.87
N THR A 39 -40.45 5.99 -12.42
CA THR A 39 -41.80 5.73 -11.87
C THR A 39 -42.55 4.60 -12.57
N ASP A 40 -42.16 4.27 -13.79
CA ASP A 40 -42.84 3.29 -14.63
C ASP A 40 -42.40 1.85 -14.28
N VAL A 41 -43.27 1.11 -13.59
CA VAL A 41 -43.07 -0.32 -13.28
C VAL A 41 -43.32 -1.13 -14.54
N ARG A 42 -42.25 -1.54 -15.21
CA ARG A 42 -42.31 -2.20 -16.52
C ARG A 42 -42.25 -3.71 -16.38
N ALA A 43 -43.18 -4.41 -17.04
CA ALA A 43 -42.96 -5.79 -17.46
C ALA A 43 -41.96 -5.81 -18.63
N ALA A 44 -41.07 -6.81 -18.71
CA ALA A 44 -39.90 -6.88 -19.59
C ALA A 44 -40.21 -6.90 -21.10
N THR A 45 -40.65 -5.78 -21.69
CA THR A 45 -41.13 -5.69 -23.09
C THR A 45 -40.30 -4.78 -24.02
N LEU A 46 -39.23 -4.13 -23.56
CA LEU A 46 -38.37 -3.33 -24.44
C LEU A 46 -37.47 -4.20 -25.33
N SER A 47 -37.46 -3.92 -26.63
CA SER A 47 -36.54 -4.55 -27.59
C SER A 47 -35.09 -4.09 -27.39
N GLY A 48 -34.11 -4.89 -27.83
CA GLY A 48 -32.68 -4.57 -27.66
C GLY A 48 -32.27 -3.23 -28.30
N ASP A 49 -32.84 -2.88 -29.46
CA ASP A 49 -32.62 -1.58 -30.10
C ASP A 49 -33.23 -0.40 -29.29
N ALA A 50 -34.30 -0.65 -28.52
CA ALA A 50 -34.90 0.35 -27.64
C ALA A 50 -34.00 0.67 -26.43
N LEU A 51 -33.32 -0.34 -25.90
CA LEU A 51 -32.39 -0.18 -24.78
C LEU A 51 -31.15 0.61 -25.18
N ILE A 52 -30.57 0.35 -26.35
CA ILE A 52 -29.45 1.13 -26.87
C ILE A 52 -29.86 2.58 -27.08
N GLY A 53 -31.06 2.83 -27.61
CA GLY A 53 -31.62 4.18 -27.76
C GLY A 53 -31.69 4.93 -26.43
N CYS A 54 -32.26 4.31 -25.40
CA CYS A 54 -32.33 4.90 -24.05
C CYS A 54 -30.94 5.18 -23.46
N CYS A 55 -29.98 4.26 -23.61
CA CYS A 55 -28.59 4.45 -23.15
C CYS A 55 -27.90 5.64 -23.82
N VAL A 56 -28.10 5.84 -25.12
CA VAL A 56 -27.58 7.00 -25.84
C VAL A 56 -28.23 8.30 -25.34
N VAL A 57 -29.55 8.29 -25.17
CA VAL A 57 -30.29 9.45 -24.66
C VAL A 57 -29.86 9.80 -23.23
N ALA A 58 -29.55 8.82 -22.38
CA ALA A 58 -28.95 9.07 -21.06
C ALA A 58 -27.58 9.77 -21.16
N GLY A 59 -26.71 9.33 -22.07
CA GLY A 59 -25.44 10.02 -22.35
C GLY A 59 -25.65 11.48 -22.79
N ILE A 60 -26.65 11.74 -23.64
CA ILE A 60 -27.05 13.10 -24.05
C ILE A 60 -27.58 13.90 -22.86
N LYS A 61 -28.50 13.33 -22.09
CA LYS A 61 -29.07 13.96 -20.91
C LYS A 61 -27.99 14.36 -19.92
N HIS A 62 -26.93 13.56 -19.77
CA HIS A 62 -25.80 13.88 -18.89
C HIS A 62 -25.05 15.14 -19.32
N VAL A 63 -24.92 15.36 -20.63
CA VAL A 63 -24.31 16.58 -21.19
C VAL A 63 -25.23 17.80 -21.01
N ILE A 64 -26.55 17.60 -20.99
CA ILE A 64 -27.55 18.67 -20.76
C ILE A 64 -27.61 19.05 -19.27
N SER A 65 -27.70 18.05 -18.40
CA SER A 65 -27.81 18.18 -16.94
C SER A 65 -27.06 17.02 -16.28
N PRO A 66 -26.13 17.28 -15.35
CA PRO A 66 -25.30 16.25 -14.73
C PRO A 66 -26.12 15.10 -14.13
N VAL A 67 -25.59 13.87 -14.17
CA VAL A 67 -26.33 12.66 -13.72
C VAL A 67 -26.66 12.72 -12.22
N CYS A 68 -25.85 13.44 -11.44
CA CYS A 68 -26.12 13.66 -10.02
C CYS A 68 -27.34 14.53 -9.73
N THR A 69 -27.87 15.29 -10.71
CA THR A 69 -29.06 16.12 -10.54
C THR A 69 -30.33 15.41 -11.00
N TRP A 70 -30.23 14.17 -11.50
CA TRP A 70 -31.38 13.48 -12.06
C TRP A 70 -32.35 13.03 -10.98
N THR A 71 -33.62 13.17 -11.31
CA THR A 71 -34.77 12.73 -10.53
C THR A 71 -35.49 11.61 -11.25
N GLN A 72 -36.52 11.04 -10.62
CA GLN A 72 -37.36 10.01 -11.25
C GLN A 72 -37.96 10.47 -12.59
N THR A 73 -38.33 11.75 -12.72
CA THR A 73 -38.89 12.30 -13.97
C THR A 73 -37.86 12.36 -15.08
N ASP A 74 -36.58 12.63 -14.76
CA ASP A 74 -35.52 12.61 -15.76
C ASP A 74 -35.32 11.21 -16.34
N ILE A 75 -35.42 10.16 -15.52
CA ILE A 75 -35.32 8.76 -15.96
C ILE A 75 -36.49 8.39 -16.88
N ASP A 76 -37.70 8.82 -16.52
CA ASP A 76 -38.90 8.58 -17.33
C ASP A 76 -38.83 9.33 -18.67
N ASP A 77 -38.36 10.59 -18.67
CA ASP A 77 -38.13 11.38 -19.88
C ASP A 77 -37.10 10.75 -20.80
N ILE A 78 -35.99 10.23 -20.25
CA ILE A 78 -34.99 9.48 -21.02
C ILE A 78 -35.62 8.26 -21.68
N CYS A 79 -36.48 7.52 -20.96
CA CYS A 79 -37.17 6.35 -21.51
C CYS A 79 -38.10 6.71 -22.68
N VAL A 80 -38.82 7.83 -22.57
CA VAL A 80 -39.72 8.33 -23.61
C VAL A 80 -38.94 8.78 -24.84
N GLU A 81 -37.93 9.62 -24.67
CA GLU A 81 -37.08 10.11 -25.76
C GLU A 81 -36.28 8.97 -26.40
N GLY A 82 -35.80 8.02 -25.61
CA GLY A 82 -35.11 6.81 -26.09
C GLY A 82 -36.01 5.94 -26.98
N SER A 83 -37.27 5.78 -26.58
CA SER A 83 -38.26 5.01 -27.35
C SER A 83 -38.64 5.71 -28.66
N LYS A 84 -38.80 7.05 -28.66
CA LYS A 84 -38.98 7.84 -29.89
C LYS A 84 -37.79 7.72 -30.84
N LEU A 85 -36.57 7.82 -30.31
CA LEU A 85 -35.34 7.68 -31.08
C LEU A 85 -35.26 6.30 -31.73
N THR A 86 -35.57 5.24 -30.99
CA THR A 86 -35.58 3.87 -31.53
C THR A 86 -36.69 3.64 -32.55
N GLN A 87 -37.91 4.17 -32.35
CA GLN A 87 -38.98 4.08 -33.34
C GLN A 87 -38.59 4.76 -34.65
N ASN A 88 -37.97 5.94 -34.60
CA ASN A 88 -37.45 6.64 -35.78
C ASN A 88 -36.35 5.83 -36.50
N VAL A 89 -35.49 5.15 -35.74
CA VAL A 89 -34.46 4.24 -36.28
C VAL A 89 -35.08 3.01 -36.94
N ILE A 90 -36.10 2.39 -36.31
CA ILE A 90 -36.81 1.21 -36.86
C ILE A 90 -37.56 1.59 -38.15
N MET A 91 -38.25 2.74 -38.18
CA MET A 91 -38.93 3.25 -39.38
C MET A 91 -37.95 3.56 -40.52
N SER A 92 -36.72 3.99 -40.20
CA SER A 92 -35.67 4.24 -41.19
C SER A 92 -35.02 2.95 -41.73
N ARG A 93 -34.98 1.87 -40.93
CA ARG A 93 -34.44 0.54 -41.31
C ARG A 93 -35.31 -0.24 -42.30
N GLN A 94 -36.60 0.08 -42.43
CA GLN A 94 -37.46 -0.53 -43.46
C GLN A 94 -37.04 -0.17 -44.91
N LYS A 95 -35.98 0.64 -45.10
CA LYS A 95 -35.51 1.07 -46.42
C LYS A 95 -34.10 0.64 -46.85
N ARG A 96 -33.29 -0.09 -46.06
CA ARG A 96 -32.01 -0.71 -46.49
C ARG A 96 -31.36 -1.53 -45.36
N GLU A 97 -30.61 -2.58 -45.73
CA GLU A 97 -29.82 -3.42 -44.82
C GLU A 97 -28.40 -2.84 -44.62
N CYS A 98 -28.03 -2.42 -43.40
CA CYS A 98 -26.72 -2.71 -42.77
C CYS A 98 -26.65 -2.21 -41.30
N LYS A 99 -26.02 -2.99 -40.42
CA LYS A 99 -26.07 -2.92 -38.96
C LYS A 99 -25.02 -1.93 -38.37
N GLN A 100 -25.43 -1.13 -37.38
CA GLN A 100 -24.60 -0.29 -36.47
C GLN A 100 -24.04 1.06 -36.98
N LYS A 101 -23.44 1.17 -38.18
CA LYS A 101 -22.93 2.47 -38.71
C LYS A 101 -24.03 3.48 -39.07
N GLU A 102 -25.23 3.00 -39.36
CA GLU A 102 -26.39 3.87 -39.61
C GLU A 102 -27.01 4.45 -38.33
N LEU A 103 -26.88 3.78 -37.18
CA LEU A 103 -27.46 4.27 -35.92
C LEU A 103 -26.86 5.62 -35.50
N CYS A 104 -25.54 5.77 -35.57
CA CYS A 104 -24.86 7.04 -35.25
C CYS A 104 -25.24 8.15 -36.23
N LYS A 105 -25.33 7.84 -37.54
CA LYS A 105 -25.77 8.80 -38.57
C LYS A 105 -27.24 9.21 -38.42
N LEU A 106 -28.10 8.30 -37.95
CA LEU A 106 -29.52 8.57 -37.68
C LEU A 106 -29.71 9.39 -36.41
N ILE A 107 -28.88 9.18 -35.37
CA ILE A 107 -28.88 10.02 -34.16
C ILE A 107 -28.50 11.47 -34.50
N GLU A 108 -27.54 11.69 -35.39
CA GLU A 108 -27.15 13.03 -35.86
C GLU A 108 -28.27 13.76 -36.64
N GLN A 109 -29.26 13.01 -37.15
CA GLN A 109 -30.38 13.54 -37.96
C GLN A 109 -31.63 13.88 -37.14
N HIS A 110 -31.75 13.37 -35.91
CA HIS A 110 -32.93 13.56 -35.06
C HIS A 110 -32.64 14.50 -33.89
N ASN A 111 -33.66 15.26 -33.48
CA ASN A 111 -33.57 16.07 -32.28
C ASN A 111 -33.85 15.19 -31.05
N VAL A 112 -32.93 15.20 -30.09
CA VAL A 112 -33.12 14.59 -28.76
C VAL A 112 -33.11 15.72 -27.74
N PHE A 113 -34.16 15.80 -26.92
CA PHE A 113 -34.41 16.97 -26.06
C PHE A 113 -34.39 18.30 -26.86
N GLY A 114 -34.96 18.29 -28.07
CA GLY A 114 -35.09 19.48 -28.92
C GLY A 114 -33.81 19.98 -29.60
N ARG A 115 -32.69 19.27 -29.49
CA ARG A 115 -31.38 19.68 -30.07
C ARG A 115 -30.73 18.54 -30.86
N LYS A 116 -29.82 18.89 -31.78
CA LYS A 116 -28.98 17.92 -32.52
C LYS A 116 -27.69 17.61 -31.75
N TRP A 117 -27.26 16.36 -31.86
CA TRP A 117 -26.10 15.83 -31.13
C TRP A 117 -25.18 15.05 -32.07
N ASN A 118 -23.87 15.17 -31.85
CA ASN A 118 -22.88 14.28 -32.46
C ASN A 118 -22.59 13.14 -31.49
N VAL A 119 -23.02 11.93 -31.84
CA VAL A 119 -22.81 10.74 -31.02
C VAL A 119 -21.96 9.74 -31.79
N LYS A 120 -20.87 9.29 -31.17
CA LYS A 120 -19.99 8.25 -31.72
C LYS A 120 -19.98 7.04 -30.78
N ILE A 121 -20.34 5.89 -31.32
CA ILE A 121 -20.27 4.60 -30.61
C ILE A 121 -19.14 3.78 -31.25
N GLY A 122 -18.18 3.34 -30.43
CA GLY A 122 -17.07 2.49 -30.84
C GLY A 122 -17.50 1.06 -31.11
N LEU A 123 -16.65 0.31 -31.82
CA LEU A 123 -16.90 -1.12 -32.04
C LEU A 123 -16.90 -1.87 -30.70
N PRO A 124 -17.88 -2.77 -30.46
CA PRO A 124 -17.92 -3.58 -29.24
C PRO A 124 -16.74 -4.55 -29.15
N VAL A 125 -16.12 -4.61 -27.97
CA VAL A 125 -15.17 -5.66 -27.59
C VAL A 125 -15.95 -6.79 -26.93
N TYR A 126 -16.12 -7.89 -27.64
CA TYR A 126 -16.83 -9.08 -27.15
C TYR A 126 -15.89 -10.03 -26.42
N LYS A 127 -16.35 -10.56 -25.28
CA LYS A 127 -15.68 -11.59 -24.49
C LYS A 127 -16.70 -12.49 -23.80
N ASP A 128 -16.36 -13.77 -23.72
CA ASP A 128 -17.09 -14.72 -22.89
C ASP A 128 -16.63 -14.56 -21.44
N PHE A 129 -17.26 -15.29 -20.50
CA PHE A 129 -16.83 -15.31 -19.11
C PHE A 129 -16.30 -16.68 -18.65
N GLU A 130 -15.95 -17.57 -19.58
CA GLU A 130 -15.51 -18.95 -19.28
C GLU A 130 -14.09 -19.01 -18.69
N LEU A 131 -13.30 -17.93 -18.76
CA LEU A 131 -11.91 -17.90 -18.32
C LEU A 131 -11.69 -16.95 -17.13
N LEU A 132 -10.89 -17.39 -16.14
CA LEU A 132 -10.56 -16.66 -14.90
C LEU A 132 -9.90 -15.27 -15.10
N GLN A 133 -9.45 -14.95 -16.31
CA GLN A 133 -8.75 -13.70 -16.63
C GLN A 133 -9.64 -12.65 -17.32
N GLU A 134 -10.90 -12.97 -17.64
CA GLU A 134 -11.76 -12.10 -18.48
C GLU A 134 -12.40 -10.94 -17.73
N GLU A 135 -12.53 -11.04 -16.40
CA GLU A 135 -12.92 -9.90 -15.54
C GLU A 135 -11.86 -8.79 -15.56
N THR A 136 -10.57 -9.14 -15.73
CA THR A 136 -9.46 -8.18 -15.87
C THR A 136 -9.55 -7.40 -17.18
N VAL A 137 -9.91 -8.07 -18.28
CA VAL A 137 -10.07 -7.42 -19.59
C VAL A 137 -11.25 -6.44 -19.58
N MET A 138 -12.35 -6.81 -18.93
CA MET A 138 -13.49 -5.91 -18.74
C MET A 138 -13.06 -4.67 -17.95
N TYR A 139 -12.35 -4.86 -16.84
CA TYR A 139 -11.84 -3.79 -16.00
C TYR A 139 -11.00 -2.80 -16.80
N GLU A 140 -10.03 -3.28 -17.58
CA GLU A 140 -9.17 -2.46 -18.42
C GLU A 140 -9.96 -1.67 -19.47
N LYS A 141 -10.96 -2.27 -20.11
CA LYS A 141 -11.79 -1.60 -21.12
C LYS A 141 -12.74 -0.58 -20.54
N LEU A 142 -13.35 -0.87 -19.39
CA LEU A 142 -14.15 0.11 -18.66
C LEU A 142 -13.29 1.30 -18.24
N GLN A 143 -12.10 1.04 -17.67
CA GLN A 143 -11.17 2.09 -17.28
C GLN A 143 -10.73 2.94 -18.48
N GLU A 144 -10.34 2.31 -19.60
CA GLU A 144 -9.92 3.00 -20.82
C GLU A 144 -11.02 3.94 -21.35
N TYR A 145 -12.26 3.45 -21.50
CA TYR A 145 -13.35 4.21 -22.12
C TYR A 145 -13.94 5.26 -21.17
N LEU A 146 -14.06 4.97 -19.87
CA LEU A 146 -14.55 5.94 -18.88
C LEU A 146 -13.55 7.09 -18.69
N LEU A 147 -12.24 6.85 -18.79
CA LEU A 147 -11.22 7.90 -18.76
C LEU A 147 -11.19 8.73 -20.04
N ARG A 148 -11.28 8.08 -21.21
CA ARG A 148 -11.16 8.76 -22.50
C ARG A 148 -12.42 9.52 -22.90
N ASP A 149 -13.58 8.88 -22.74
CA ASP A 149 -14.85 9.33 -23.31
C ASP A 149 -15.86 9.77 -22.24
N GLY A 150 -15.56 9.56 -20.95
CA GLY A 150 -16.43 9.92 -19.81
C GLY A 150 -17.65 9.01 -19.64
N MET A 151 -17.90 8.12 -20.59
CA MET A 151 -19.02 7.18 -20.57
C MET A 151 -18.73 5.98 -21.49
N CYS A 152 -19.36 4.84 -21.22
CA CYS A 152 -19.29 3.66 -22.07
C CYS A 152 -20.59 2.84 -22.01
N LEU A 153 -20.80 1.98 -23.01
CA LEU A 153 -21.88 0.99 -23.02
C LEU A 153 -21.34 -0.36 -22.60
N LEU A 154 -22.07 -1.04 -21.72
CA LEU A 154 -21.84 -2.42 -21.36
C LEU A 154 -23.07 -3.26 -21.73
N ASN A 155 -22.86 -4.32 -22.48
CA ASN A 155 -23.86 -5.33 -22.78
C ASN A 155 -23.55 -6.58 -21.97
N LEU A 156 -24.49 -7.02 -21.14
CA LEU A 156 -24.43 -8.25 -20.35
C LEU A 156 -25.51 -9.21 -20.87
N HIS A 157 -25.34 -9.70 -22.09
CA HIS A 157 -26.23 -10.62 -22.80
C HIS A 157 -27.65 -10.10 -23.04
N SER A 158 -28.48 -10.04 -21.99
CA SER A 158 -29.86 -9.58 -22.04
C SER A 158 -30.02 -8.11 -21.62
N ALA A 159 -29.01 -7.49 -21.00
CA ALA A 159 -29.07 -6.08 -20.57
C ALA A 159 -28.05 -5.21 -21.30
N VAL A 160 -28.49 -4.04 -21.77
CA VAL A 160 -27.60 -2.98 -22.27
C VAL A 160 -27.70 -1.80 -21.31
N ILE A 161 -26.57 -1.41 -20.74
CA ILE A 161 -26.47 -0.33 -19.76
C ILE A 161 -25.46 0.72 -20.22
N VAL A 162 -25.64 1.97 -19.78
CA VAL A 162 -24.63 3.02 -19.92
C VAL A 162 -24.00 3.31 -18.57
N ILE A 163 -22.67 3.35 -18.56
CA ILE A 163 -21.88 3.70 -17.39
C ILE A 163 -21.32 5.10 -17.63
N ILE A 164 -21.60 6.02 -16.73
CA ILE A 164 -21.21 7.43 -16.82
C ILE A 164 -20.25 7.75 -15.69
N HIS A 165 -19.06 8.23 -16.02
CA HIS A 165 -18.10 8.73 -15.04
C HIS A 165 -18.38 10.22 -14.79
N HIS A 166 -18.85 10.53 -13.58
CA HIS A 166 -19.19 11.89 -13.17
C HIS A 166 -18.55 12.24 -11.83
N ASN A 167 -17.52 13.08 -11.89
CA ASN A 167 -16.72 13.48 -10.73
C ASN A 167 -16.20 12.26 -9.95
N ASN A 168 -16.77 11.99 -8.78
CA ASN A 168 -16.36 10.91 -7.88
C ASN A 168 -17.23 9.65 -8.02
N TYR A 169 -18.14 9.59 -8.99
CA TYR A 169 -19.09 8.48 -9.12
C TYR A 169 -19.09 7.86 -10.51
N PHE A 170 -19.34 6.56 -10.56
CA PHE A 170 -19.71 5.81 -11.74
C PHE A 170 -21.20 5.50 -11.66
N ALA A 171 -22.00 6.22 -12.44
CA ALA A 171 -23.44 6.02 -12.51
C ALA A 171 -23.73 4.90 -13.52
N VAL A 172 -24.27 3.78 -13.03
CA VAL A 172 -24.79 2.69 -13.85
C VAL A 172 -26.26 2.99 -14.13
N VAL A 173 -26.59 3.26 -15.39
CA VAL A 173 -27.96 3.55 -15.81
C VAL A 173 -28.50 2.34 -16.57
N ASP A 174 -29.54 1.71 -16.02
CA ASP A 174 -30.18 0.53 -16.58
C ASP A 174 -31.68 0.77 -16.76
N PHE A 175 -32.17 0.55 -17.99
CA PHE A 175 -33.56 0.80 -18.38
C PHE A 175 -34.44 -0.45 -18.39
N ARG A 176 -33.90 -1.60 -17.95
CA ARG A 176 -34.67 -2.82 -17.72
C ARG A 176 -35.35 -2.77 -16.35
N THR A 177 -36.18 -3.78 -16.10
CA THR A 177 -36.80 -4.04 -14.80
C THR A 177 -35.72 -4.40 -13.78
N ARG A 178 -35.52 -3.52 -12.79
CA ARG A 178 -34.54 -3.68 -11.71
C ARG A 178 -35.14 -3.48 -10.33
N ASP A 179 -34.57 -4.17 -9.35
CA ASP A 179 -34.90 -3.97 -7.94
C ASP A 179 -34.25 -2.69 -7.37
N MET A 180 -34.46 -2.45 -6.06
CA MET A 180 -33.89 -1.29 -5.36
C MET A 180 -32.35 -1.30 -5.29
N PHE A 181 -31.69 -2.40 -5.64
CA PHE A 181 -30.23 -2.54 -5.67
C PHE A 181 -29.67 -2.47 -7.09
N GLY A 182 -30.53 -2.33 -8.10
CA GLY A 182 -30.15 -2.32 -9.51
C GLY A 182 -29.86 -3.70 -10.11
N LEU A 183 -30.35 -4.77 -9.50
CA LEU A 183 -30.23 -6.15 -9.99
C LEU A 183 -31.46 -6.57 -10.78
N ALA A 184 -31.32 -7.63 -11.60
CA ALA A 184 -32.44 -8.14 -12.39
C ALA A 184 -33.60 -8.62 -11.49
N SER A 185 -34.82 -8.19 -11.82
CA SER A 185 -36.03 -8.53 -11.09
C SER A 185 -37.21 -8.67 -12.05
N ASP A 186 -38.19 -9.51 -11.70
CA ASP A 186 -39.43 -9.67 -12.45
C ASP A 186 -40.37 -8.46 -12.31
N ILE A 187 -40.24 -7.72 -11.20
CA ILE A 187 -41.01 -6.51 -10.87
C ILE A 187 -40.02 -5.41 -10.47
N GLY A 188 -40.14 -4.24 -11.08
CA GLY A 188 -39.18 -3.16 -10.87
C GLY A 188 -39.27 -2.05 -11.92
N THR A 189 -38.32 -1.13 -11.85
CA THR A 189 -38.26 0.08 -12.68
C THR A 189 -36.86 0.25 -13.28
N PRO A 190 -36.71 1.11 -14.29
CA PRO A 190 -35.41 1.68 -14.65
C PRO A 190 -34.73 2.34 -13.45
N VAL A 191 -33.40 2.27 -13.38
CA VAL A 191 -32.62 2.79 -12.25
C VAL A 191 -31.31 3.44 -12.70
N VAL A 192 -30.86 4.39 -11.88
CA VAL A 192 -29.49 4.90 -11.86
C VAL A 192 -28.87 4.50 -10.52
N VAL A 193 -27.81 3.70 -10.54
CA VAL A 193 -27.09 3.29 -9.34
C VAL A 193 -25.72 3.97 -9.31
N PHE A 194 -25.43 4.67 -8.23
CA PHE A 194 -24.17 5.39 -8.06
C PHE A 194 -23.14 4.53 -7.35
N ASN A 195 -22.00 4.31 -8.00
CA ASN A 195 -20.88 3.56 -7.47
C ASN A 195 -19.74 4.55 -7.17
N THR A 196 -19.11 4.44 -6.01
CA THR A 196 -18.17 5.47 -5.52
C THR A 196 -16.75 5.27 -6.03
N CYS A 197 -16.46 4.12 -6.62
CA CYS A 197 -15.19 3.82 -7.27
C CYS A 197 -15.34 2.73 -8.34
N LEU A 198 -14.27 2.49 -9.12
CA LEU A 198 -14.28 1.49 -10.18
C LEU A 198 -14.43 0.06 -9.64
N ASN A 199 -13.95 -0.23 -8.43
CA ASN A 199 -14.14 -1.54 -7.80
C ASN A 199 -15.60 -1.77 -7.36
N ASP A 200 -16.26 -0.77 -6.79
CA ASP A 200 -17.70 -0.83 -6.49
C ASP A 200 -18.50 -1.08 -7.77
N LEU A 201 -18.14 -0.37 -8.85
CA LEU A 201 -18.72 -0.59 -10.17
C LEU A 201 -18.52 -2.04 -10.63
N MET A 202 -17.34 -2.63 -10.47
CA MET A 202 -17.09 -4.03 -10.83
C MET A 202 -17.88 -5.01 -9.98
N VAL A 203 -17.99 -4.76 -8.67
CA VAL A 203 -18.81 -5.58 -7.77
C VAL A 203 -20.28 -5.53 -8.18
N HIS A 204 -20.79 -4.34 -8.47
CA HIS A 204 -22.14 -4.16 -8.97
C HIS A 204 -22.33 -4.88 -10.33
N ILE A 205 -21.43 -4.70 -11.29
CA ILE A 205 -21.47 -5.42 -12.58
C ILE A 205 -21.46 -6.94 -12.38
N LYS A 206 -20.66 -7.44 -11.43
CA LYS A 206 -20.58 -8.88 -11.12
C LYS A 206 -21.88 -9.41 -10.52
N ASN A 207 -22.50 -8.66 -9.62
CA ASN A 207 -23.80 -9.01 -9.04
C ASN A 207 -24.91 -8.94 -10.10
N LEU A 208 -24.90 -7.90 -10.94
CA LEU A 208 -25.85 -7.75 -12.05
C LEU A 208 -25.69 -8.89 -13.06
N ARG A 209 -24.46 -9.23 -13.45
CA ARG A 209 -24.13 -10.39 -14.31
C ARG A 209 -24.73 -11.67 -13.74
N LYS A 210 -24.52 -11.95 -12.45
CA LYS A 210 -25.09 -13.14 -11.79
C LYS A 210 -26.62 -13.13 -11.82
N SER A 211 -27.25 -11.99 -11.53
CA SER A 211 -28.72 -11.87 -11.54
C SER A 211 -29.31 -12.07 -12.94
N LEU A 212 -28.54 -11.79 -14.01
CA LEU A 212 -28.94 -11.93 -15.41
C LEU A 212 -28.56 -13.28 -16.03
N ASP A 213 -27.82 -14.13 -15.31
CA ASP A 213 -27.16 -15.33 -15.84
C ASP A 213 -26.37 -15.05 -17.15
N ALA A 214 -25.63 -13.93 -17.16
CA ALA A 214 -24.93 -13.49 -18.35
C ALA A 214 -23.64 -14.30 -18.60
N GLN A 215 -23.60 -14.97 -19.75
CA GLN A 215 -22.50 -15.83 -20.21
C GLN A 215 -21.41 -15.08 -20.99
N TRP A 216 -21.74 -13.92 -21.54
CA TRP A 216 -20.82 -13.07 -22.29
C TRP A 216 -21.08 -11.59 -22.01
N TYR A 217 -20.10 -10.75 -22.34
CA TYR A 217 -20.24 -9.31 -22.31
C TYR A 217 -19.67 -8.64 -23.55
N ALA A 218 -20.13 -7.40 -23.80
CA ALA A 218 -19.52 -6.52 -24.78
C ALA A 218 -19.39 -5.10 -24.25
N VAL A 219 -18.21 -4.49 -24.40
CA VAL A 219 -17.97 -3.09 -24.02
C VAL A 219 -17.77 -2.23 -25.27
N SER A 220 -18.51 -1.13 -25.37
CA SER A 220 -18.34 -0.13 -26.45
C SER A 220 -18.07 1.25 -25.85
N SER A 221 -17.15 2.00 -26.44
CA SER A 221 -16.99 3.41 -26.11
C SER A 221 -18.18 4.23 -26.63
N ILE A 222 -18.58 5.27 -25.91
CA ILE A 222 -19.56 6.25 -26.38
C ILE A 222 -19.07 7.66 -26.11
N SER A 223 -19.12 8.53 -27.11
CA SER A 223 -18.78 9.96 -26.99
C SER A 223 -19.96 10.77 -27.47
N VAL A 224 -20.38 11.76 -26.66
CA VAL A 224 -21.49 12.67 -26.98
C VAL A 224 -20.97 14.11 -27.02
N LYS A 225 -21.26 14.84 -28.09
CA LYS A 225 -20.89 16.24 -28.29
C LYS A 225 -22.05 17.04 -28.86
N THR A 226 -22.08 18.34 -28.58
CA THR A 226 -23.03 19.27 -29.23
C THR A 226 -22.73 19.39 -30.72
N TYR A 227 -23.76 19.36 -31.57
CA TYR A 227 -23.60 19.48 -33.02
C TYR A 227 -23.26 20.95 -33.39
N GLN A 228 -22.03 21.20 -33.84
CA GLN A 228 -21.62 22.50 -34.39
C GLN A 228 -21.76 22.47 -35.92
N GLN A 229 -22.43 23.47 -36.49
CA GLN A 229 -22.61 23.61 -37.94
C GLN A 229 -21.48 24.51 -38.45
N ASP A 230 -20.50 23.94 -39.15
CA ASP A 230 -19.47 24.72 -39.83
C ASP A 230 -20.12 25.59 -40.91
N HIS A 231 -20.27 26.89 -40.64
CA HIS A 231 -20.34 27.88 -41.70
C HIS A 231 -18.91 28.15 -42.17
N ALA A 232 -18.61 27.61 -43.35
CA ALA A 232 -17.36 27.84 -44.06
C ALA A 232 -17.08 29.34 -44.22
N CYS A 233 -15.88 29.76 -43.83
CA CYS A 233 -15.11 30.70 -44.63
C CYS A 233 -13.63 30.46 -44.35
N GLY A 234 -13.01 29.66 -45.20
CA GLY A 234 -11.55 29.64 -45.30
C GLY A 234 -11.06 31.03 -45.70
N ARG A 235 -9.96 31.46 -45.12
CA ARG A 235 -9.01 32.38 -45.75
C ARG A 235 -7.63 32.09 -45.18
N GLU A 236 -6.81 31.55 -46.06
CA GLU A 236 -5.36 31.59 -45.96
C GLU A 236 -4.90 33.04 -45.74
N PHE A 237 -3.88 33.20 -44.92
CA PHE A 237 -3.19 34.48 -44.74
C PHE A 237 -2.46 34.85 -46.03
N PRO A 238 -2.50 36.12 -46.45
CA PRO A 238 -1.35 36.76 -47.05
C PRO A 238 -0.78 37.83 -46.10
N ASP A 239 0.55 37.86 -46.06
CA ASP A 239 1.36 38.97 -45.53
C ASP A 239 0.95 40.30 -46.17
N SER A 240 0.94 41.38 -45.39
CA SER A 240 1.67 42.63 -45.64
C SER A 240 1.17 43.76 -44.73
N ASP A 241 2.11 44.65 -44.44
CA ASP A 241 2.02 45.86 -43.62
C ASP A 241 0.80 46.74 -43.91
N VAL A 242 0.35 47.51 -42.91
CA VAL A 242 0.26 48.98 -42.97
C VAL A 242 -0.35 49.54 -41.68
N ASP A 243 0.28 50.64 -41.30
CA ASP A 243 0.17 51.52 -40.16
C ASP A 243 -1.15 52.33 -40.02
N ILE A 244 -1.41 52.72 -38.76
CA ILE A 244 -1.84 54.05 -38.28
C ILE A 244 -3.32 54.53 -38.43
N LYS A 245 -3.74 55.17 -37.30
CA LYS A 245 -4.86 56.10 -37.02
C LYS A 245 -6.24 55.44 -36.85
N GLY A 246 -6.99 55.65 -35.77
CA GLY A 246 -6.94 56.64 -34.69
C GLY A 246 -8.40 57.04 -34.37
N VAL A 247 -8.58 57.69 -33.21
CA VAL A 247 -9.71 58.60 -32.88
C VAL A 247 -10.98 57.88 -32.39
N ASP A 248 -11.18 57.74 -31.07
CA ASP A 248 -11.85 58.70 -30.13
C ASP A 248 -13.30 58.22 -29.93
N GLU A 249 -14.04 58.40 -28.82
CA GLU A 249 -13.85 58.95 -27.49
C GLU A 249 -15.16 58.70 -26.71
N PHE A 250 -15.05 58.72 -25.38
CA PHE A 250 -16.01 59.15 -24.36
C PHE A 250 -17.38 58.47 -24.14
N GLY A 251 -17.63 58.18 -22.85
CA GLY A 251 -18.98 58.03 -22.29
C GLY A 251 -19.01 57.47 -20.87
N ASN A 252 -18.52 58.25 -19.90
CA ASN A 252 -18.43 57.94 -18.46
C ASN A 252 -19.69 58.43 -17.72
N ILE A 253 -20.40 57.58 -16.97
CA ILE A 253 -21.33 57.90 -15.84
C ILE A 253 -21.45 56.59 -15.02
N GLY A 254 -21.37 56.48 -13.70
CA GLY A 254 -21.34 57.41 -12.58
C GLY A 254 -21.69 56.58 -11.33
N THR A 255 -20.93 56.78 -10.27
CA THR A 255 -20.93 56.07 -8.98
C THR A 255 -22.06 56.56 -8.08
N GLU A 256 -22.72 55.69 -7.33
CA GLU A 256 -23.25 55.99 -5.97
C GLU A 256 -23.22 54.70 -5.12
N GLY A 257 -22.67 54.81 -3.91
CA GLY A 257 -22.54 53.72 -2.94
C GLY A 257 -23.46 53.91 -1.73
N VAL A 258 -23.70 52.85 -0.98
CA VAL A 258 -24.20 52.92 0.40
C VAL A 258 -23.64 51.77 1.24
N ALA A 259 -22.86 52.18 2.24
CA ALA A 259 -22.68 51.70 3.62
C ALA A 259 -22.35 50.23 3.95
N GLU A 260 -21.26 50.14 4.71
CA GLU A 260 -20.73 49.00 5.46
C GLU A 260 -21.70 48.47 6.53
N PHE A 261 -21.69 47.14 6.69
CA PHE A 261 -21.79 46.49 7.98
C PHE A 261 -20.68 45.44 8.03
N GLU A 262 -19.72 45.64 8.92
CA GLU A 262 -18.75 44.63 9.30
C GLU A 262 -19.50 43.44 9.89
N ASP A 263 -19.30 42.26 9.31
CA ASP A 263 -19.43 41.04 10.10
C ASP A 263 -18.23 40.13 9.83
N SER A 264 -17.79 39.60 10.95
CA SER A 264 -16.59 38.87 11.28
C SER A 264 -16.08 37.86 10.22
N ILE A 265 -14.76 37.88 10.08
CA ILE A 265 -13.93 37.07 9.18
C ILE A 265 -14.23 35.57 9.36
N SER A 266 -15.01 34.98 8.46
CA SER A 266 -14.92 33.55 8.16
C SER A 266 -13.91 33.37 7.02
N VAL A 267 -12.63 33.23 7.35
CA VAL A 267 -11.64 32.76 6.37
C VAL A 267 -12.10 31.38 5.91
N ARG A 268 -12.53 31.26 4.65
CA ARG A 268 -12.67 29.97 4.00
C ARG A 268 -11.27 29.38 3.88
N HIS A 269 -10.85 28.56 4.84
CA HIS A 269 -9.65 27.77 4.69
C HIS A 269 -9.86 26.82 3.50
N GLU A 270 -8.97 26.86 2.52
CA GLU A 270 -8.89 25.80 1.53
C GLU A 270 -8.68 24.48 2.28
N ASN A 271 -9.49 23.44 1.99
CA ASN A 271 -9.42 22.16 2.70
C ASN A 271 -8.08 21.40 2.51
N SER A 272 -7.15 21.96 1.75
CA SER A 272 -5.81 21.41 1.52
C SER A 272 -4.83 22.49 1.06
N VAL A 273 -3.54 22.33 1.37
CA VAL A 273 -2.43 23.07 0.75
C VAL A 273 -1.64 22.12 -0.14
N ARG A 274 -1.30 22.55 -1.37
CA ARG A 274 -0.50 21.74 -2.29
C ARG A 274 0.89 22.32 -2.48
N GLY A 275 1.89 21.44 -2.51
CA GLY A 275 3.25 21.79 -2.90
C GLY A 275 3.36 22.03 -4.39
N SER A 276 4.50 22.54 -4.82
CA SER A 276 4.89 22.67 -6.23
C SER A 276 5.46 21.34 -6.77
N PHE A 277 5.97 20.49 -5.88
CA PHE A 277 6.54 19.18 -6.20
C PHE A 277 6.23 18.13 -5.11
N HIS A 278 6.62 16.88 -5.35
CA HIS A 278 6.56 15.78 -4.38
C HIS A 278 7.95 15.18 -4.19
N GLN A 279 8.12 14.30 -3.20
CA GLN A 279 9.41 13.66 -2.86
C GLN A 279 10.07 12.88 -4.01
N GLY A 280 9.32 12.54 -5.04
CA GLY A 280 9.80 11.81 -6.23
C GLY A 280 10.36 12.71 -7.33
N ASN A 281 10.43 14.03 -7.09
CA ASN A 281 10.92 14.99 -8.07
C ASN A 281 12.40 14.75 -8.44
N ASN A 282 12.76 15.04 -9.69
CA ASN A 282 14.10 14.86 -10.24
C ASN A 282 15.19 15.72 -9.57
N GLN A 283 14.81 16.74 -8.80
CA GLN A 283 15.77 17.57 -8.06
C GLN A 283 16.43 16.84 -6.89
N PHE A 284 15.84 15.74 -6.40
CA PHE A 284 16.31 15.02 -5.22
C PHE A 284 17.21 13.82 -5.59
N LYS A 285 18.33 13.67 -4.87
CA LYS A 285 19.33 12.61 -5.11
C LYS A 285 18.76 11.22 -4.84
N TYR A 286 18.08 11.06 -3.71
CA TYR A 286 17.50 9.80 -3.25
C TYR A 286 15.97 9.83 -3.29
N ARG A 287 15.43 10.23 -4.45
CA ARG A 287 13.99 10.41 -4.65
C ARG A 287 13.16 9.15 -4.32
N GLY A 288 12.03 9.35 -3.65
CA GLY A 288 11.03 8.33 -3.36
C GLY A 288 11.15 7.62 -2.01
N VAL A 289 12.27 7.72 -1.30
CA VAL A 289 12.55 6.97 -0.06
C VAL A 289 12.65 7.84 1.20
N GLN A 290 12.51 9.17 1.06
CA GLN A 290 12.73 10.16 2.12
C GLN A 290 11.47 10.54 2.92
N CYS A 291 10.33 9.88 2.72
CA CYS A 291 9.03 10.25 3.30
C CYS A 291 9.05 10.39 4.83
N MET A 292 9.68 9.45 5.56
CA MET A 292 9.72 9.50 7.03
C MET A 292 10.54 10.71 7.55
N ALA A 293 11.63 11.06 6.87
CA ALA A 293 12.42 12.26 7.22
C ALA A 293 11.63 13.54 6.93
N ILE A 294 10.91 13.60 5.81
CA ILE A 294 9.99 14.71 5.51
C ILE A 294 8.88 14.80 6.56
N GLY A 295 8.33 13.66 6.99
CA GLY A 295 7.37 13.59 8.08
C GLY A 295 7.93 14.20 9.37
N LEU A 296 9.12 13.79 9.81
CA LEU A 296 9.76 14.33 11.01
C LEU A 296 9.99 15.84 10.92
N VAL A 297 10.49 16.32 9.77
CA VAL A 297 10.66 17.77 9.51
C VAL A 297 9.32 18.50 9.53
N SER A 298 8.25 17.89 9.02
CA SER A 298 6.90 18.47 9.06
C SER A 298 6.44 18.69 10.50
N LEU A 299 6.64 17.69 11.37
CA LEU A 299 6.32 17.78 12.79
C LEU A 299 7.15 18.86 13.50
N ALA A 300 8.45 18.93 13.21
CA ALA A 300 9.34 19.95 13.76
C ALA A 300 8.90 21.36 13.32
N LYS A 301 8.68 21.59 12.03
CA LYS A 301 8.28 22.89 11.49
C LYS A 301 6.93 23.37 12.04
N HIS A 302 6.00 22.46 12.34
CA HIS A 302 4.74 22.82 12.99
C HIS A 302 4.93 23.49 14.37
N THR A 303 5.96 23.10 15.12
CA THR A 303 6.25 23.71 16.43
C THR A 303 6.83 25.13 16.34
N VAL A 304 7.32 25.52 15.16
CA VAL A 304 7.79 26.89 14.86
C VAL A 304 6.64 27.71 14.29
N ASP A 305 6.03 27.21 13.22
CA ASP A 305 4.92 27.83 12.52
C ASP A 305 3.80 26.82 12.31
N SER A 306 2.60 27.14 12.80
CA SER A 306 1.46 26.23 12.74
C SER A 306 1.16 25.77 11.31
N VAL A 307 1.00 24.46 11.14
CA VAL A 307 0.65 23.82 9.85
C VAL A 307 -0.65 24.37 9.24
N PHE A 308 -1.54 24.93 10.06
CA PHE A 308 -2.80 25.54 9.64
C PHE A 308 -2.63 26.93 8.99
N SER A 309 -1.45 27.54 9.10
CA SER A 309 -1.10 28.78 8.39
C SER A 309 -0.16 28.57 7.20
N TRP A 310 0.25 27.32 6.93
CA TRP A 310 1.18 27.03 5.84
C TRP A 310 0.61 27.36 4.46
N GLN A 311 1.50 27.76 3.58
CA GLN A 311 1.26 27.97 2.16
C GLN A 311 2.11 26.98 1.36
N THR A 312 1.92 26.95 0.04
CA THR A 312 2.69 26.10 -0.88
C THR A 312 4.21 26.17 -0.64
N LYS A 313 4.75 27.37 -0.39
CA LYS A 313 6.18 27.59 -0.14
C LYS A 313 6.69 26.89 1.13
N ASP A 314 5.86 26.80 2.17
CA ASP A 314 6.23 26.23 3.46
C ASP A 314 6.25 24.70 3.36
N LEU A 315 5.26 24.12 2.66
CA LEU A 315 5.26 22.70 2.33
C LEU A 315 6.43 22.31 1.42
N ASP A 316 6.73 23.11 0.38
CA ASP A 316 7.90 22.89 -0.48
C ASP A 316 9.20 22.93 0.32
N ARG A 317 9.31 23.87 1.27
CA ARG A 317 10.48 23.98 2.17
C ARG A 317 10.64 22.75 3.06
N VAL A 318 9.54 22.25 3.63
CA VAL A 318 9.52 21.01 4.44
C VAL A 318 9.98 19.81 3.63
N VAL A 319 9.51 19.65 2.39
CA VAL A 319 9.93 18.55 1.50
C VAL A 319 11.43 18.63 1.19
N VAL A 320 11.97 19.83 0.95
CA VAL A 320 13.40 20.04 0.70
C VAL A 320 14.24 19.72 1.94
N LEU A 321 13.89 20.28 3.10
CA LEU A 321 14.61 20.03 4.36
C LEU A 321 14.56 18.55 4.77
N GLY A 322 13.44 17.88 4.52
CA GLY A 322 13.32 16.43 4.76
C GLY A 322 14.21 15.59 3.84
N ASP A 323 14.37 15.99 2.58
CA ASP A 323 15.32 15.36 1.66
C ASP A 323 16.78 15.58 2.09
N GLU A 324 17.12 16.80 2.55
CA GLU A 324 18.43 17.11 3.11
C GLU A 324 18.74 16.24 4.34
N LEU A 325 17.78 16.12 5.26
CA LEU A 325 17.92 15.27 6.44
C LEU A 325 18.12 13.80 6.06
N TYR A 326 17.28 13.26 5.17
CA TYR A 326 17.43 11.88 4.69
C TYR A 326 18.79 11.65 4.02
N THR A 327 19.20 12.59 3.16
CA THR A 327 20.48 12.52 2.44
C THR A 327 21.65 12.52 3.42
N ALA A 328 21.61 13.35 4.46
CA ALA A 328 22.62 13.37 5.50
C ALA A 328 22.67 12.05 6.29
N LEU A 329 21.53 11.46 6.65
CA LEU A 329 21.49 10.15 7.31
C LEU A 329 22.07 9.04 6.43
N ARG A 330 21.72 9.05 5.14
CA ARG A 330 22.17 8.04 4.18
C ARG A 330 23.66 8.15 3.87
N ASP A 331 24.15 9.35 3.55
CA ASP A 331 25.55 9.57 3.17
C ASP A 331 26.50 9.35 4.36
N ASN A 332 26.03 9.49 5.59
CA ASN A 332 26.78 9.16 6.81
C ASN A 332 26.61 7.70 7.28
N ASN A 333 26.03 6.81 6.47
CA ASN A 333 25.78 5.40 6.80
C ASN A 333 25.02 5.19 8.12
N LYS A 334 24.11 6.11 8.47
CA LYS A 334 23.28 6.00 9.68
C LYS A 334 21.99 5.20 9.46
N ILE A 335 21.70 4.77 8.22
CA ILE A 335 20.55 3.93 7.89
C ILE A 335 20.96 2.46 8.03
N ARG A 336 20.32 1.73 8.95
CA ARG A 336 20.70 0.33 9.26
C ARG A 336 20.14 -0.68 8.26
N HIS A 337 19.04 -0.37 7.59
CA HIS A 337 18.32 -1.30 6.72
C HIS A 337 18.76 -1.28 5.25
N LYS A 338 18.82 -2.47 4.64
CA LYS A 338 19.11 -2.66 3.19
C LYS A 338 18.04 -2.06 2.25
N SER A 339 16.82 -1.81 2.75
CA SER A 339 15.73 -1.21 1.97
C SER A 339 15.99 0.25 1.62
N ASN A 340 16.93 0.91 2.31
CA ASN A 340 17.12 2.36 2.29
C ASN A 340 15.90 3.16 2.79
N LEU A 341 14.85 2.51 3.30
CA LEU A 341 13.76 3.18 4.00
C LEU A 341 14.19 3.38 5.47
N LEU A 342 13.73 4.48 6.06
CA LEU A 342 13.95 4.75 7.48
C LEU A 342 12.90 4.03 8.33
N ALA A 343 13.32 3.57 9.51
CA ALA A 343 12.46 3.26 10.63
C ALA A 343 12.68 4.29 11.76
N ILE A 344 11.79 4.31 12.76
CA ILE A 344 11.90 5.22 13.91
C ILE A 344 13.30 5.20 14.58
N PRO A 345 13.96 4.04 14.79
CA PRO A 345 15.30 4.01 15.36
C PRO A 345 16.41 4.61 14.48
N ASP A 346 16.17 4.80 13.18
CA ASP A 346 17.10 5.45 12.26
C ASP A 346 17.00 6.99 12.33
N LEU A 347 15.94 7.53 12.95
CA LEU A 347 15.73 8.97 13.06
C LEU A 347 16.61 9.61 14.15
N PRO A 348 17.07 10.86 13.93
CA PRO A 348 17.96 11.53 14.87
C PRO A 348 17.22 12.00 16.12
N LYS A 349 17.81 11.77 17.30
CA LYS A 349 17.31 12.36 18.55
C LYS A 349 17.46 13.88 18.60
N GLU A 350 18.45 14.43 17.89
CA GLU A 350 18.70 15.87 17.81
C GLU A 350 19.00 16.26 16.37
N SER A 351 18.41 17.35 15.90
CA SER A 351 18.71 17.89 14.56
C SER A 351 18.53 19.40 14.51
N VAL A 352 19.35 20.06 13.72
CA VAL A 352 19.13 21.47 13.34
C VAL A 352 18.28 21.48 12.06
N ILE A 353 17.10 22.10 12.11
CA ILE A 353 16.16 22.19 10.98
C ILE A 353 15.79 23.65 10.80
N ASP A 354 16.08 24.20 9.62
CA ASP A 354 15.75 25.59 9.25
C ASP A 354 16.30 26.65 10.22
N GLY A 355 17.46 26.38 10.83
CA GLY A 355 18.13 27.27 11.79
C GLY A 355 17.78 27.03 13.25
N GLU A 356 16.77 26.21 13.54
CA GLU A 356 16.33 25.88 14.91
C GLU A 356 16.87 24.51 15.34
N SER A 357 17.29 24.41 16.61
CA SER A 357 17.77 23.15 17.21
C SER A 357 16.61 22.40 17.85
N PHE A 358 16.34 21.18 17.38
CA PHE A 358 15.28 20.33 17.89
C PHE A 358 15.82 19.12 18.65
N LEU A 359 15.15 18.80 19.76
CA LEU A 359 15.23 17.53 20.46
C LEU A 359 13.95 16.73 20.21
N PHE A 360 14.10 15.48 19.76
CA PHE A 360 13.02 14.55 19.46
C PHE A 360 12.98 13.40 20.45
N GLU A 361 11.81 13.21 21.06
CA GLU A 361 11.49 12.03 21.87
C GLU A 361 10.47 11.18 21.12
N TYR A 362 10.85 9.93 20.82
CA TYR A 362 9.98 8.96 20.18
C TYR A 362 9.21 8.19 21.26
N GLY A 363 7.88 8.32 21.23
CA GLY A 363 6.99 7.80 22.25
C GLY A 363 6.40 6.44 21.92
N ASP A 364 5.22 6.19 22.48
CA ASP A 364 4.43 4.99 22.20
C ASP A 364 4.03 4.91 20.73
N PHE A 365 3.68 3.69 20.32
CA PHE A 365 3.12 3.43 19.00
C PHE A 365 1.94 2.46 19.07
N VAL A 366 1.14 2.48 18.03
CA VAL A 366 0.11 1.48 17.75
C VAL A 366 0.29 0.96 16.34
N SER A 367 0.04 -0.33 16.14
CA SER A 367 0.05 -0.94 14.81
C SER A 367 -1.19 -1.77 14.59
N GLY A 368 -1.61 -1.90 13.34
CA GLY A 368 -2.76 -2.71 12.94
C GLY A 368 -2.75 -2.98 11.45
N ASP A 369 -3.86 -3.51 10.96
CA ASP A 369 -4.16 -3.59 9.54
C ASP A 369 -5.48 -2.86 9.29
N ILE A 370 -5.56 -2.02 8.27
CA ILE A 370 -6.74 -1.19 7.99
C ILE A 370 -7.99 -2.04 7.83
N ASP A 371 -7.85 -3.22 7.23
CA ASP A 371 -8.99 -4.10 6.93
C ASP A 371 -9.37 -4.99 8.14
N VAL A 372 -8.62 -4.92 9.26
CA VAL A 372 -8.91 -5.68 10.50
C VAL A 372 -9.49 -4.74 11.56
N VAL A 373 -10.80 -4.84 11.78
CA VAL A 373 -11.56 -4.00 12.73
C VAL A 373 -12.00 -4.73 13.99
N ASP A 374 -12.05 -6.07 13.96
CA ASP A 374 -12.35 -6.94 15.09
C ASP A 374 -11.59 -8.29 14.99
N GLY A 375 -11.81 -9.17 15.96
CA GLY A 375 -11.31 -10.54 15.98
C GLY A 375 -10.04 -10.76 16.79
N GLN A 376 -9.52 -11.99 16.71
CA GLN A 376 -8.51 -12.52 17.63
C GLN A 376 -7.23 -11.67 17.73
N PHE A 377 -6.81 -11.01 16.63
CA PHE A 377 -5.64 -10.14 16.63
C PHE A 377 -5.83 -8.87 17.47
N ILE A 378 -7.05 -8.31 17.50
CA ILE A 378 -7.38 -7.14 18.31
C ILE A 378 -7.65 -7.55 19.74
N GLU A 379 -8.43 -8.61 19.96
CA GLU A 379 -8.72 -9.16 21.30
C GLU A 379 -7.45 -9.54 22.06
N SER A 380 -6.47 -10.10 21.33
CA SER A 380 -5.16 -10.46 21.91
C SER A 380 -4.20 -9.27 22.00
N GLY A 381 -4.59 -8.06 21.60
CA GLY A 381 -3.77 -6.85 21.68
C GLY A 381 -2.58 -6.78 20.71
N PHE A 382 -2.56 -7.60 19.65
CA PHE A 382 -1.54 -7.56 18.60
C PHE A 382 -1.79 -6.42 17.63
N TYR A 383 -3.08 -6.19 17.33
CA TYR A 383 -3.53 -5.05 16.56
C TYR A 383 -4.35 -4.09 17.39
N SER A 384 -4.21 -2.82 17.04
CA SER A 384 -5.25 -1.83 17.26
C SER A 384 -6.05 -1.69 15.97
N SER A 385 -7.37 -1.54 16.07
CA SER A 385 -8.11 -0.97 14.93
C SER A 385 -7.61 0.46 14.68
N LEU A 386 -7.74 0.96 13.45
CA LEU A 386 -7.28 2.31 13.13
C LEU A 386 -7.99 3.37 13.99
N SER A 387 -9.30 3.22 14.24
CA SER A 387 -10.08 4.14 15.09
C SER A 387 -9.54 4.17 16.52
N ALA A 388 -9.45 2.99 17.17
CA ALA A 388 -8.93 2.90 18.53
C ALA A 388 -7.47 3.36 18.62
N GLY A 389 -6.70 3.13 17.55
CA GLY A 389 -5.31 3.55 17.45
C GLY A 389 -5.18 5.07 17.43
N LEU A 390 -5.92 5.74 16.55
CA LEU A 390 -5.94 7.21 16.47
C LEU A 390 -6.43 7.84 17.79
N GLU A 391 -7.50 7.30 18.39
CA GLU A 391 -7.99 7.77 19.69
C GLU A 391 -6.94 7.63 20.79
N LYS A 392 -6.30 6.46 20.91
CA LYS A 392 -5.24 6.21 21.90
C LYS A 392 -4.04 7.15 21.70
N MET A 393 -3.63 7.36 20.45
CA MET A 393 -2.45 8.18 20.15
C MET A 393 -2.74 9.67 20.38
N PHE A 394 -3.87 10.20 19.92
CA PHE A 394 -4.23 11.60 20.14
C PHE A 394 -4.62 11.93 21.58
N ALA A 395 -4.90 10.94 22.43
CA ALA A 395 -5.04 11.16 23.86
C ALA A 395 -3.71 11.54 24.55
N GLN A 396 -2.56 11.25 23.92
CA GLN A 396 -1.24 11.40 24.53
C GLN A 396 -0.26 12.26 23.72
N TYR A 397 -0.48 12.36 22.40
CA TYR A 397 0.43 13.00 21.46
C TYR A 397 -0.31 13.89 20.47
N ASP A 398 0.18 15.11 20.29
CA ASP A 398 -0.28 16.03 19.25
C ASP A 398 0.43 15.81 17.91
N LEU A 399 1.62 15.19 17.94
CA LEU A 399 2.48 14.97 16.78
C LEU A 399 2.68 13.46 16.58
N CYS A 400 2.28 12.96 15.42
CA CYS A 400 2.35 11.54 15.09
C CYS A 400 2.95 11.32 13.69
N LEU A 401 3.69 10.23 13.50
CA LEU A 401 3.98 9.67 12.18
C LEU A 401 3.04 8.50 11.92
N LEU A 402 2.33 8.52 10.79
CA LEU A 402 1.57 7.39 10.27
C LEU A 402 2.37 6.75 9.14
N THR A 403 2.78 5.51 9.32
CA THR A 403 3.27 4.68 8.23
C THR A 403 2.15 3.75 7.80
N LEU A 404 1.63 3.93 6.58
CA LEU A 404 0.65 3.06 5.94
C LEU A 404 1.35 2.30 4.81
N CYS A 405 1.42 0.99 4.93
CA CYS A 405 2.22 0.10 4.09
C CYS A 405 3.70 0.54 4.07
N SER A 406 4.15 1.15 2.98
CA SER A 406 5.52 1.68 2.84
C SER A 406 5.58 3.21 2.75
N SER A 407 4.45 3.89 2.94
CA SER A 407 4.30 5.34 2.85
C SER A 407 4.14 5.94 4.24
N THR A 408 5.04 6.85 4.61
CA THR A 408 4.96 7.59 5.87
C THR A 408 4.45 9.01 5.65
N CYS A 409 3.46 9.42 6.45
CA CYS A 409 2.88 10.76 6.51
C CYS A 409 3.03 11.30 7.94
N ALA A 410 3.07 12.62 8.08
CA ALA A 410 2.93 13.26 9.38
C ALA A 410 1.46 13.56 9.65
N ILE A 411 1.01 13.36 10.89
CA ILE A 411 -0.32 13.73 11.36
C ILE A 411 -0.19 14.60 12.60
N ILE A 412 -0.91 15.72 12.59
CA ILE A 412 -0.87 16.72 13.64
C ILE A 412 -2.27 16.96 14.16
N SER A 413 -2.45 16.88 15.47
CA SER A 413 -3.65 17.27 16.20
C SER A 413 -3.35 18.58 16.93
N HIS A 414 -4.14 19.63 16.69
CA HIS A 414 -3.95 20.91 17.36
C HIS A 414 -5.31 21.60 17.53
N ASN A 415 -5.68 21.94 18.76
CA ASN A 415 -6.94 22.64 19.10
C ASN A 415 -8.20 22.00 18.49
N GLY A 416 -8.26 20.66 18.44
CA GLY A 416 -9.40 19.91 17.89
C GLY A 416 -9.46 19.89 16.35
N GLN A 417 -8.45 20.42 15.67
CA GLN A 417 -8.26 20.29 14.23
C GLN A 417 -7.12 19.32 13.91
N TYR A 418 -7.19 18.69 12.75
CA TYR A 418 -6.20 17.70 12.33
C TYR A 418 -5.63 18.06 10.97
N ALA A 419 -4.33 17.86 10.79
CA ALA A 419 -3.64 18.02 9.52
C ALA A 419 -2.85 16.75 9.19
N LEU A 420 -3.00 16.25 7.96
CA LEU A 420 -2.20 15.16 7.40
C LEU A 420 -1.28 15.74 6.32
N ILE A 421 0.02 15.52 6.47
CA ILE A 421 1.05 15.97 5.55
C ILE A 421 1.60 14.74 4.83
N ASP A 422 1.37 14.68 3.52
CA ASP A 422 1.81 13.59 2.65
C ASP A 422 2.74 14.13 1.56
N SER A 423 3.99 13.67 1.58
CA SER A 423 5.04 14.08 0.66
C SER A 423 5.03 13.34 -0.68
N HIS A 424 4.22 12.30 -0.82
CA HIS A 424 4.07 11.53 -2.05
C HIS A 424 3.27 12.32 -3.11
N ALA A 425 3.18 11.75 -4.31
CA ALA A 425 2.37 12.34 -5.38
C ALA A 425 0.87 12.14 -5.07
N ARG A 426 0.22 13.22 -4.66
CA ARG A 426 -1.20 13.26 -4.31
C ARG A 426 -1.97 14.33 -5.09
N ASN A 427 -3.26 14.08 -5.27
CA ASN A 427 -4.19 15.11 -5.75
C ASN A 427 -4.58 16.06 -4.61
N ALA A 428 -5.45 17.05 -4.90
CA ALA A 428 -5.89 18.03 -3.90
C ALA A 428 -6.70 17.43 -2.73
N LEU A 429 -7.23 16.22 -2.88
CA LEU A 429 -7.96 15.51 -1.83
C LEU A 429 -7.06 14.61 -0.99
N GLY A 430 -5.74 14.60 -1.25
CA GLY A 430 -4.78 13.72 -0.61
C GLY A 430 -4.80 12.27 -1.08
N MET A 431 -5.43 11.97 -2.22
CA MET A 431 -5.45 10.62 -2.79
C MET A 431 -4.30 10.41 -3.78
N VAL A 432 -3.92 9.15 -4.01
CA VAL A 432 -2.83 8.76 -4.92
C VAL A 432 -3.07 9.30 -6.33
N ASP A 433 -2.08 10.01 -6.88
CA ASP A 433 -2.12 10.57 -8.24
C ASP A 433 -0.72 10.57 -8.85
N GLY A 434 -0.52 9.89 -9.98
CA GLY A 434 0.78 9.82 -10.66
C GLY A 434 1.30 11.18 -11.17
N ASN A 435 0.42 12.16 -11.36
CA ASN A 435 0.76 13.55 -11.69
C ASN A 435 0.61 14.49 -10.48
N GLY A 436 0.47 13.91 -9.29
CA GLY A 436 0.23 14.60 -8.04
C GLY A 436 1.43 15.39 -7.52
N ARG A 437 1.22 16.05 -6.39
CA ARG A 437 2.25 16.79 -5.64
C ARG A 437 2.12 16.46 -4.16
N SER A 438 3.09 16.89 -3.35
CA SER A 438 2.93 16.87 -1.90
C SER A 438 1.71 17.70 -1.49
N VAL A 439 1.11 17.34 -0.36
CA VAL A 439 -0.15 17.93 0.10
C VAL A 439 -0.22 17.96 1.63
N VAL A 440 -0.85 19.00 2.16
CA VAL A 440 -1.44 19.02 3.49
C VAL A 440 -2.95 18.94 3.32
N VAL A 441 -3.62 18.04 4.02
CA VAL A 441 -5.10 17.95 4.05
C VAL A 441 -5.57 18.22 5.47
N TYR A 442 -6.60 19.05 5.60
CA TYR A 442 -7.14 19.47 6.89
C TYR A 442 -8.47 18.79 7.21
N PHE A 443 -8.67 18.45 8.48
CA PHE A 443 -9.87 17.78 8.97
C PHE A 443 -10.38 18.44 10.26
N SER A 444 -11.71 18.53 10.37
CA SER A 444 -12.42 19.06 11.55
C SER A 444 -12.67 18.03 12.63
N SER A 445 -12.42 16.74 12.36
CA SER A 445 -12.63 15.66 13.33
C SER A 445 -11.71 14.46 13.08
N VAL A 446 -11.43 13.69 14.13
CA VAL A 446 -10.73 12.40 14.03
C VAL A 446 -11.46 11.45 13.08
N LYS A 447 -12.80 11.51 13.03
CA LYS A 447 -13.61 10.67 12.15
C LYS A 447 -13.36 10.98 10.67
N ASP A 448 -13.20 12.25 10.30
CA ASP A 448 -12.91 12.66 8.93
C ASP A 448 -11.49 12.23 8.51
N LEU A 449 -10.52 12.38 9.42
CA LEU A 449 -9.16 11.88 9.24
C LEU A 449 -9.13 10.35 9.09
N LEU A 450 -9.86 9.62 9.93
CA LEU A 450 -10.02 8.16 9.86
C LEU A 450 -10.57 7.74 8.49
N ASN A 451 -11.66 8.36 8.05
CA ASN A 451 -12.26 8.10 6.74
C ASN A 451 -11.28 8.37 5.61
N HIS A 452 -10.50 9.44 5.70
CA HIS A 452 -9.47 9.77 4.72
C HIS A 452 -8.37 8.72 4.65
N ILE A 453 -7.81 8.29 5.80
CA ILE A 453 -6.78 7.24 5.84
C ILE A 453 -7.33 5.93 5.25
N CYS A 454 -8.57 5.56 5.57
CA CYS A 454 -9.23 4.39 5.00
C CYS A 454 -9.39 4.50 3.47
N LEU A 455 -9.77 5.68 2.95
CA LEU A 455 -9.87 5.92 1.51
C LEU A 455 -8.50 5.87 0.82
N LEU A 456 -7.48 6.47 1.43
CA LEU A 456 -6.11 6.41 0.94
C LEU A 456 -5.61 4.96 0.87
N ALA A 457 -5.88 4.17 1.90
CA ALA A 457 -5.54 2.75 1.97
C ALA A 457 -6.22 1.93 0.86
N LYS A 458 -7.47 2.24 0.50
CA LYS A 458 -8.17 1.58 -0.63
C LYS A 458 -7.52 1.88 -1.99
N GLY A 459 -6.81 3.00 -2.11
CA GLY A 459 -6.05 3.35 -3.31
C GLY A 459 -4.72 2.60 -3.44
N LEU A 460 -4.30 1.87 -2.40
CA LEU A 460 -3.10 1.04 -2.41
C LEU A 460 -3.44 -0.36 -2.94
N THR A 461 -2.55 -0.95 -3.72
CA THR A 461 -2.75 -2.26 -4.37
C THR A 461 -2.39 -3.44 -3.48
N GLU A 462 -1.96 -3.20 -2.24
CA GLU A 462 -1.56 -4.25 -1.32
C GLU A 462 -2.76 -4.97 -0.70
N LYS A 463 -2.68 -6.31 -0.65
CA LYS A 463 -3.72 -7.17 -0.07
C LYS A 463 -3.84 -7.03 1.44
N GLU A 464 -2.71 -6.81 2.11
CA GLU A 464 -2.64 -6.40 3.53
C GLU A 464 -2.30 -4.92 3.56
N LYS A 465 -2.94 -4.18 4.45
CA LYS A 465 -2.76 -2.74 4.58
C LYS A 465 -2.29 -2.41 5.99
N PRO A 466 -1.06 -2.82 6.37
CA PRO A 466 -0.56 -2.53 7.70
C PRO A 466 -0.43 -1.04 7.92
N PHE A 467 -0.74 -0.60 9.13
CA PHE A 467 -0.44 0.74 9.58
C PHE A 467 0.34 0.71 10.89
N GLU A 468 1.15 1.74 11.10
CA GLU A 468 1.81 2.06 12.36
C GLU A 468 1.64 3.56 12.61
N ILE A 469 1.19 3.93 13.81
CA ILE A 469 1.13 5.32 14.26
C ILE A 469 2.06 5.47 15.45
N THR A 470 3.07 6.32 15.33
CA THR A 470 4.08 6.55 16.36
C THR A 470 3.99 7.99 16.85
N GLY A 471 3.87 8.16 18.16
CA GLY A 471 3.82 9.47 18.81
C GLY A 471 5.21 10.06 18.95
N ILE A 472 5.34 11.36 18.71
CA ILE A 472 6.61 12.09 18.79
C ILE A 472 6.43 13.35 19.64
N ARG A 473 7.43 13.71 20.43
CA ARG A 473 7.55 15.04 21.03
C ARG A 473 8.73 15.74 20.41
N ALA A 474 8.51 16.95 19.93
CA ALA A 474 9.54 17.81 19.37
C ALA A 474 9.63 19.08 20.24
N THR A 475 10.83 19.41 20.70
CA THR A 475 11.08 20.60 21.53
C THR A 475 12.22 21.42 20.93
N ILE A 476 12.08 22.75 20.94
CA ILE A 476 13.13 23.67 20.50
C ILE A 476 14.05 23.93 21.70
N THR A 477 15.33 23.64 21.54
CA THR A 477 16.35 23.93 22.55
C THR A 477 16.91 25.33 22.33
N THR A 478 16.51 26.31 23.15
CA THR A 478 17.15 27.63 23.14
C THR A 478 18.54 27.55 23.78
N GLY A 479 19.59 27.40 22.97
CA GLY A 479 20.96 27.46 23.46
C GLY A 479 21.37 28.88 23.83
N LYS A 480 21.65 29.17 25.10
CA LYS A 480 22.71 30.14 25.42
C LYS A 480 24.02 29.56 24.87
N PRO A 481 24.85 30.33 24.16
CA PRO A 481 26.05 29.78 23.53
C PRO A 481 27.07 29.43 24.61
N THR A 482 27.19 28.14 24.95
CA THR A 482 28.37 27.60 25.61
C THR A 482 29.51 27.56 24.60
N GLN A 483 30.47 28.45 24.77
CA GLN A 483 31.79 28.33 24.17
C GLN A 483 32.40 26.98 24.57
N HIS A 484 32.81 26.17 23.59
CA HIS A 484 34.11 25.48 23.68
C HIS A 484 34.59 25.00 22.29
N ASN A 485 35.80 25.49 21.98
CA ASN A 485 36.86 24.93 21.14
C ASN A 485 36.67 24.93 19.62
N ALA A 486 36.97 26.09 19.04
CA ALA A 486 37.48 26.20 17.68
C ALA A 486 38.98 25.87 17.64
N SER A 487 39.40 25.04 16.69
CA SER A 487 40.77 25.04 16.16
C SER A 487 40.73 24.92 14.63
N GLU A 488 40.95 26.08 14.01
CA GLU A 488 41.65 26.39 12.74
C GLU A 488 41.41 25.55 11.47
N ILE A 489 41.06 26.22 10.36
CA ILE A 489 41.97 26.51 9.22
C ILE A 489 41.32 27.52 8.22
N LYS A 490 41.97 28.69 8.14
CA LYS A 490 42.33 29.60 7.01
C LYS A 490 41.31 30.03 5.92
N ASP A 491 41.02 31.34 5.96
CA ASP A 491 41.04 32.38 4.91
C ASP A 491 40.71 32.03 3.44
N GLU A 492 39.65 32.65 2.88
CA GLU A 492 39.80 33.85 2.01
C GLU A 492 38.45 34.52 1.64
N LYS A 493 38.42 35.86 1.81
CA LYS A 493 37.69 36.91 1.05
C LYS A 493 36.15 37.04 1.08
N CYS A 494 35.70 37.75 2.11
CA CYS A 494 35.04 39.08 2.09
C CYS A 494 34.33 39.56 0.80
N THR A 495 33.04 39.92 0.91
CA THR A 495 32.53 41.28 0.58
C THR A 495 31.22 41.59 1.36
N LYS A 496 31.32 42.52 2.34
CA LYS A 496 30.42 43.62 2.78
C LYS A 496 28.97 43.63 2.28
N CYS A 497 27.91 43.97 3.03
CA CYS A 497 27.60 45.05 4.00
C CYS A 497 26.14 44.78 4.47
N LEU A 498 25.50 45.31 5.52
CA LEU A 498 25.75 46.33 6.54
C LEU A 498 24.67 46.13 7.62
N THR A 499 25.06 46.36 8.87
CA THR A 499 24.28 46.44 10.10
C THR A 499 23.19 47.50 10.10
N LEU A 500 22.10 47.28 10.85
CA LEU A 500 21.55 48.30 11.77
C LEU A 500 21.06 47.62 13.06
N THR A 501 21.65 48.07 14.16
CA THR A 501 21.37 47.80 15.57
C THR A 501 20.31 48.75 16.12
N GLU A 502 19.50 48.33 17.08
CA GLU A 502 18.97 49.12 18.21
C GLU A 502 18.44 48.12 19.25
N SER A 503 19.18 47.88 20.34
CA SER A 503 19.08 48.54 21.65
C SER A 503 17.82 48.17 22.45
N CYS A 504 18.00 47.41 23.54
CA CYS A 504 17.52 47.81 24.86
C CYS A 504 18.31 47.06 25.95
N LYS A 505 18.98 47.85 26.80
CA LYS A 505 19.48 47.45 28.12
C LYS A 505 18.33 47.61 29.11
N ASP A 506 18.22 46.69 30.07
CA ASP A 506 17.97 47.08 31.45
C ASP A 506 18.39 45.99 32.45
N SER A 507 18.75 46.47 33.63
CA SER A 507 19.68 45.89 34.59
C SER A 507 19.00 45.42 35.87
N VAL A 508 19.46 44.26 36.36
CA VAL A 508 19.82 43.94 37.76
C VAL A 508 18.71 43.91 38.84
N LYS A 509 18.50 42.74 39.45
CA LYS A 509 18.89 42.51 40.87
C LYS A 509 18.96 41.03 41.25
N THR A 510 20.15 40.70 41.76
CA THR A 510 20.69 39.46 42.28
C THR A 510 20.09 39.09 43.64
N PHE A 511 20.03 37.80 43.95
CA PHE A 511 20.12 37.27 45.31
C PHE A 511 21.18 36.17 45.30
N GLU A 512 22.29 36.44 45.98
CA GLU A 512 23.41 35.52 46.24
C GLU A 512 23.13 34.71 47.51
N ILE A 513 23.56 33.44 47.51
CA ILE A 513 24.09 32.75 48.70
C ILE A 513 25.32 31.98 48.22
N GLU A 514 26.47 32.30 48.83
CA GLU A 514 27.82 31.76 48.59
C GLU A 514 28.17 30.55 49.49
N PHE A 515 29.41 30.07 49.30
CA PHE A 515 30.26 29.10 50.02
C PHE A 515 30.17 27.64 49.48
N ASP A 516 31.24 26.95 49.05
CA ASP A 516 32.69 27.17 49.15
C ASP A 516 33.48 26.32 48.12
N GLU A 517 34.70 26.76 47.79
CA GLU A 517 35.67 26.21 46.83
C GLU A 517 36.74 25.28 47.46
N ASP A 518 37.40 24.52 46.56
CA ASP A 518 38.78 23.95 46.58
C ASP A 518 39.11 22.65 47.35
N SER A 519 39.55 21.57 46.68
CA SER A 519 40.90 21.25 46.09
C SER A 519 41.90 20.78 47.19
N SER A 520 42.87 19.86 47.04
CA SER A 520 43.44 18.99 46.00
C SER A 520 44.55 18.10 46.68
N ASN A 521 45.15 17.16 45.92
CA ASN A 521 46.49 16.53 46.09
C ASN A 521 46.65 15.35 47.11
N ASP A 522 47.47 14.30 46.92
CA ASP A 522 48.48 14.00 45.89
C ASP A 522 49.00 12.52 45.96
N GLN A 523 49.66 12.14 44.86
CA GLN A 523 50.85 11.25 44.71
C GLN A 523 50.81 9.76 44.21
N PRO A 524 51.67 9.43 43.20
CA PRO A 524 51.90 8.11 42.60
C PRO A 524 53.32 7.53 42.83
N THR A 525 53.59 6.26 42.44
CA THR A 525 54.92 5.81 41.95
C THR A 525 54.85 4.54 41.09
N ASN A 526 55.58 4.58 39.95
CA ASN A 526 55.89 3.50 38.99
C ASN A 526 57.18 2.74 39.37
N ASN A 527 57.35 1.53 38.80
CA ASN A 527 58.56 0.92 38.16
C ASN A 527 58.27 -0.59 37.96
N ASP A 528 58.60 -1.29 36.86
CA ASP A 528 59.84 -1.28 36.08
C ASP A 528 59.64 -1.78 34.64
N ALA A 529 60.46 -1.26 33.73
CA ALA A 529 60.67 -1.74 32.37
C ALA A 529 62.17 -1.93 32.11
N ARG A 530 62.57 -2.89 31.26
CA ARG A 530 63.89 -2.88 30.58
C ARG A 530 63.93 -3.90 29.42
N ASN A 531 63.98 -3.44 28.16
CA ASN A 531 65.16 -3.07 27.33
C ASN A 531 65.63 -4.26 26.44
N LYS A 532 65.84 -4.15 25.12
CA LYS A 532 66.81 -3.27 24.42
C LYS A 532 66.62 -3.28 22.89
N ARG A 533 66.97 -2.15 22.27
CA ARG A 533 67.08 -1.79 20.82
C ARG A 533 68.14 -2.66 20.08
N LYS A 534 68.30 -2.74 18.75
CA LYS A 534 68.40 -1.70 17.68
C LYS A 534 68.74 -2.39 16.32
N ILE A 535 68.47 -1.71 15.19
CA ILE A 535 69.17 -1.70 13.86
C ILE A 535 68.23 -1.84 12.63
N SER A 536 68.64 -1.15 11.58
CA SER A 536 67.93 -0.47 10.50
C SER A 536 68.27 -1.02 9.10
N VAL A 537 67.28 -0.89 8.18
CA VAL A 537 67.38 -0.60 6.72
C VAL A 537 67.87 -1.70 5.76
N SER A 538 66.98 -2.20 4.87
CA SER A 538 66.98 -1.95 3.40
C SER A 538 66.05 -2.89 2.57
N ASN A 539 65.31 -2.26 1.64
CA ASN A 539 64.79 -2.65 0.31
C ASN A 539 63.82 -3.84 0.02
N CYS A 540 62.74 -3.45 -0.67
CA CYS A 540 61.98 -4.09 -1.76
C CYS A 540 61.02 -5.29 -1.58
N THR A 541 59.74 -4.98 -1.84
CA THR A 541 58.69 -5.73 -2.59
C THR A 541 58.37 -7.19 -2.25
N LEU A 542 57.18 -7.43 -1.69
CA LEU A 542 56.06 -8.16 -2.34
C LEU A 542 54.91 -8.42 -1.33
N LYS A 543 53.68 -8.35 -1.86
CA LYS A 543 52.39 -8.48 -1.17
C LYS A 543 52.22 -9.85 -0.49
N LYS A 544 51.84 -9.87 0.80
CA LYS A 544 50.89 -10.85 1.37
C LYS A 544 50.36 -10.38 2.73
N GLN A 545 49.05 -10.21 2.76
CA GLN A 545 48.22 -9.69 3.85
C GLN A 545 48.19 -10.70 5.01
N LYS A 546 48.54 -10.24 6.22
CA LYS A 546 48.55 -11.01 7.46
C LYS A 546 47.40 -10.54 8.34
N ARG A 547 46.80 -11.53 9.02
CA ARG A 547 45.82 -11.49 10.12
C ARG A 547 45.85 -10.20 10.96
N TYR A 548 44.66 -9.70 11.29
CA TYR A 548 44.44 -8.88 12.47
C TYR A 548 43.77 -9.71 13.55
N ASP A 549 44.36 -9.61 14.73
CA ASP A 549 43.96 -10.13 16.02
C ASP A 549 42.84 -9.25 16.58
N VAL A 550 41.73 -9.83 17.03
CA VAL A 550 40.63 -9.10 17.67
C VAL A 550 40.51 -9.64 19.09
N THR A 551 41.07 -8.89 20.03
CA THR A 551 40.68 -8.96 21.43
C THR A 551 39.51 -8.00 21.65
N GLU A 552 38.56 -8.46 22.47
CA GLU A 552 37.39 -7.76 23.02
C GLU A 552 36.19 -7.52 22.09
N VAL A 553 35.30 -8.52 22.04
CA VAL A 553 33.86 -8.30 21.87
C VAL A 553 33.11 -9.12 22.94
N ILE A 554 32.18 -8.42 23.58
CA ILE A 554 31.30 -8.81 24.69
C ILE A 554 30.53 -10.10 24.35
N SER A 555 30.61 -11.09 25.25
CA SER A 555 29.94 -12.38 25.13
C SER A 555 28.57 -12.39 25.82
N ASP A 556 27.51 -12.17 25.06
CA ASP A 556 26.12 -12.29 25.54
C ASP A 556 25.38 -13.46 24.88
N VAL A 557 26.01 -14.63 24.85
CA VAL A 557 25.37 -15.90 24.45
C VAL A 557 25.52 -16.89 25.59
N GLU A 558 24.52 -16.94 26.49
CA GLU A 558 24.39 -18.05 27.45
C GLU A 558 23.94 -19.31 26.68
N PHE A 559 24.81 -20.31 26.66
CA PHE A 559 24.65 -21.55 25.90
C PHE A 559 23.56 -22.45 26.50
N VAL A 560 22.55 -22.81 25.68
CA VAL A 560 21.62 -23.91 26.00
C VAL A 560 22.25 -25.23 25.58
N SER A 561 22.85 -25.92 26.55
CA SER A 561 23.35 -27.31 26.56
C SER A 561 24.25 -27.78 25.40
N ASP A 562 25.54 -27.98 25.70
CA ASP A 562 26.48 -28.76 24.87
C ASP A 562 25.98 -30.21 24.72
N VAL A 563 25.41 -30.55 23.56
CA VAL A 563 25.11 -31.94 23.20
C VAL A 563 26.28 -32.47 22.36
N LYS A 564 27.05 -33.36 23.00
CA LYS A 564 28.06 -34.26 22.39
C LYS A 564 27.62 -34.70 20.98
N ASN A 565 28.53 -34.54 20.01
CA ASN A 565 28.53 -35.07 18.63
C ASN A 565 27.47 -36.13 18.33
N ASN A 566 26.21 -35.71 18.21
CA ASN A 566 25.18 -36.48 17.56
C ASN A 566 25.20 -36.05 16.11
N SER A 567 25.43 -37.01 15.24
CA SER A 567 25.15 -36.90 13.81
C SER A 567 23.74 -36.32 13.61
N MET A 568 23.65 -35.01 13.36
CA MET A 568 22.38 -34.34 13.09
C MET A 568 21.94 -34.69 11.67
N MET A 569 20.66 -34.98 11.49
CA MET A 569 20.12 -35.40 10.19
C MET A 569 19.30 -34.28 9.57
N PHE A 570 19.53 -34.00 8.28
CA PHE A 570 18.68 -33.20 7.43
C PHE A 570 17.45 -34.00 7.01
N SER A 571 16.32 -33.68 7.63
CA SER A 571 14.99 -34.24 7.35
C SER A 571 13.96 -33.10 7.27
N PRO A 572 13.83 -32.42 6.11
CA PRO A 572 12.91 -31.29 5.96
C PRO A 572 11.44 -31.73 6.04
N ILE A 573 10.58 -30.87 6.56
CA ILE A 573 9.13 -31.11 6.64
C ILE A 573 8.52 -31.50 5.28
N CYS A 574 7.84 -32.65 5.26
CA CYS A 574 7.14 -33.18 4.10
C CYS A 574 5.74 -32.55 3.93
N LYS A 575 5.12 -32.76 2.77
CA LYS A 575 3.80 -32.20 2.44
C LYS A 575 2.73 -32.50 3.50
N GLN A 576 2.66 -33.73 3.99
CA GLN A 576 1.65 -34.13 4.98
C GLN A 576 1.81 -33.37 6.29
N VAL A 577 3.06 -33.19 6.74
CA VAL A 577 3.37 -32.40 7.94
C VAL A 577 3.02 -30.93 7.71
N CYS A 578 3.41 -30.36 6.57
CA CYS A 578 3.04 -28.99 6.21
C CYS A 578 1.52 -28.77 6.21
N GLN A 579 0.73 -29.68 5.62
CA GLN A 579 -0.73 -29.59 5.60
C GLN A 579 -1.34 -29.68 7.00
N THR A 580 -0.80 -30.56 7.85
CA THR A 580 -1.23 -30.69 9.26
C THR A 580 -0.95 -29.41 10.03
N LEU A 581 0.26 -28.86 9.90
CA LEU A 581 0.66 -27.60 10.53
C LEU A 581 -0.14 -26.43 10.01
N CYS A 582 -0.43 -26.36 8.71
CA CYS A 582 -1.27 -25.32 8.12
C CYS A 582 -2.70 -25.35 8.70
N THR A 583 -3.26 -26.55 8.86
CA THR A 583 -4.57 -26.74 9.50
C THR A 583 -4.54 -26.29 10.96
N HIS A 584 -3.50 -26.69 11.70
CA HIS A 584 -3.32 -26.30 13.11
C HIS A 584 -3.15 -24.78 13.30
N LEU A 585 -2.45 -24.12 12.37
CA LEU A 585 -2.24 -22.67 12.34
C LEU A 585 -3.42 -21.89 11.73
N ASN A 586 -4.45 -22.58 11.22
CA ASN A 586 -5.57 -22.00 10.48
C ASN A 586 -5.11 -21.10 9.32
N VAL A 587 -4.25 -21.65 8.46
CA VAL A 587 -3.68 -21.01 7.25
C VAL A 587 -3.82 -21.91 6.03
N GLU A 588 -3.85 -21.32 4.82
CA GLU A 588 -3.89 -22.10 3.58
C GLU A 588 -2.51 -22.64 3.22
N TYR A 589 -2.48 -23.88 2.72
CA TYR A 589 -1.28 -24.51 2.19
C TYR A 589 -1.08 -24.12 0.72
N GLU A 590 -0.01 -23.39 0.40
CA GLU A 590 0.28 -22.86 -0.95
C GLU A 590 1.53 -23.47 -1.60
N LYS A 591 2.23 -24.36 -0.89
CA LYS A 591 3.48 -24.95 -1.38
C LYS A 591 3.21 -25.85 -2.58
N VAL A 592 3.88 -25.57 -3.70
CA VAL A 592 3.75 -26.29 -4.97
C VAL A 592 4.00 -27.79 -4.78
N ASN A 593 3.19 -28.63 -5.44
CA ASN A 593 3.34 -30.08 -5.42
C ASN A 593 4.64 -30.48 -6.15
N VAL A 594 5.65 -30.85 -5.37
CA VAL A 594 6.92 -31.36 -5.88
C VAL A 594 7.01 -32.86 -5.59
N PRO A 595 7.43 -33.72 -6.54
CA PRO A 595 7.67 -35.13 -6.27
C PRO A 595 8.71 -35.29 -5.15
N ILE A 596 8.39 -36.15 -4.20
CA ILE A 596 9.06 -36.26 -2.90
C ILE A 596 10.47 -36.84 -3.11
N LEU A 597 11.52 -36.03 -2.91
CA LEU A 597 12.81 -36.58 -2.50
C LEU A 597 12.70 -36.91 -1.01
N THR A 598 12.81 -38.20 -0.66
CA THR A 598 12.84 -38.70 0.73
C THR A 598 14.27 -38.90 1.24
N HIS A 599 15.26 -38.25 0.61
CA HIS A 599 16.65 -38.39 1.04
C HIS A 599 16.89 -37.65 2.36
N VAL A 600 16.88 -38.42 3.44
CA VAL A 600 17.34 -38.00 4.77
C VAL A 600 18.84 -38.31 4.86
N GLY A 601 19.64 -37.35 5.31
CA GLY A 601 21.09 -37.50 5.38
C GLY A 601 21.73 -36.60 6.44
N LEU A 602 23.06 -36.59 6.55
CA LEU A 602 23.77 -35.75 7.51
C LEU A 602 23.55 -34.26 7.26
N LEU A 603 23.47 -33.48 8.33
CA LEU A 603 23.27 -32.05 8.27
C LEU A 603 24.58 -31.34 7.90
N GLY A 604 24.77 -31.03 6.61
CA GLY A 604 25.88 -30.20 6.14
C GLY A 604 25.57 -28.70 6.15
N VAL A 605 26.50 -27.90 5.61
CA VAL A 605 26.29 -26.45 5.47
C VAL A 605 25.14 -26.16 4.48
N PRO A 606 24.35 -25.09 4.67
CA PRO A 606 23.33 -24.68 3.72
C PRO A 606 23.86 -24.55 2.29
N CYS A 607 23.14 -25.14 1.34
CA CYS A 607 23.43 -25.11 -0.09
C CYS A 607 22.55 -24.08 -0.81
N LYS A 608 21.26 -24.03 -0.45
CA LYS A 608 20.29 -23.08 -1.01
C LYS A 608 19.25 -22.71 0.04
N ASN A 609 18.91 -21.43 0.05
CA ASN A 609 17.83 -20.87 0.85
C ASN A 609 16.75 -20.21 0.00
N ASP A 610 15.55 -20.11 0.54
CA ASP A 610 14.52 -19.20 0.08
C ASP A 610 14.76 -17.80 0.67
N LYS A 611 14.65 -16.78 -0.18
CA LYS A 611 14.85 -15.38 0.22
C LYS A 611 13.67 -14.86 1.01
N ILE A 612 13.95 -14.36 2.20
CA ILE A 612 12.96 -13.84 3.14
C ILE A 612 13.03 -12.30 3.18
N MET A 613 11.89 -11.65 3.35
CA MET A 613 11.83 -10.20 3.49
C MET A 613 12.53 -9.75 4.79
N ALA A 614 13.45 -8.79 4.67
CA ALA A 614 14.25 -8.26 5.79
C ALA A 614 13.58 -7.04 6.45
N ASP A 615 12.38 -7.25 7.03
CA ASP A 615 11.51 -6.23 7.64
C ASP A 615 11.40 -6.38 9.16
N GLY A 616 12.35 -7.06 9.82
CA GLY A 616 12.28 -7.38 11.25
C GLY A 616 11.29 -8.51 11.60
N ASN A 617 10.51 -9.01 10.64
CA ASN A 617 9.64 -10.20 10.81
C ASN A 617 10.27 -11.49 10.26
N CYS A 618 11.55 -11.44 9.87
CA CYS A 618 12.21 -12.47 9.08
C CYS A 618 12.09 -13.88 9.68
N PHE A 619 12.21 -14.04 11.01
CA PHE A 619 12.00 -15.33 11.66
C PHE A 619 10.62 -15.93 11.38
N PHE A 620 9.55 -15.20 11.75
CA PHE A 620 8.18 -15.66 11.54
C PHE A 620 7.83 -15.84 10.05
N ARG A 621 8.40 -15.01 9.17
CA ARG A 621 8.27 -15.17 7.71
C ARG A 621 8.97 -16.42 7.21
N ALA A 622 10.14 -16.75 7.75
CA ALA A 622 10.85 -17.97 7.41
C ALA A 622 10.09 -19.23 7.87
N ILE A 623 9.50 -19.21 9.08
CA ILE A 623 8.60 -20.28 9.53
C ILE A 623 7.38 -20.40 8.60
N SER A 624 6.75 -19.26 8.25
CA SER A 624 5.64 -19.23 7.28
C SER A 624 6.02 -19.85 5.94
N GLN A 625 7.19 -19.46 5.41
CA GLN A 625 7.71 -19.98 4.14
C GLN A 625 7.94 -21.50 4.21
N ALA A 626 8.57 -21.98 5.29
CA ALA A 626 8.84 -23.41 5.48
C ALA A 626 7.55 -24.23 5.50
N VAL A 627 6.57 -23.80 6.31
CA VAL A 627 5.34 -24.54 6.63
C VAL A 627 4.29 -24.42 5.53
N SER A 628 4.01 -23.21 5.04
CA SER A 628 2.90 -22.94 4.12
C SER A 628 3.32 -22.77 2.66
N GLY A 629 4.62 -22.54 2.41
CA GLY A 629 5.14 -22.20 1.08
C GLY A 629 5.08 -20.71 0.72
N THR A 630 4.64 -19.86 1.66
CA THR A 630 4.47 -18.42 1.46
C THR A 630 4.82 -17.65 2.72
N GLN A 631 5.26 -16.39 2.59
CA GLN A 631 5.63 -15.54 3.74
C GLN A 631 4.43 -14.78 4.35
N LYS A 632 3.23 -14.86 3.75
CA LYS A 632 2.06 -14.04 4.14
C LYS A 632 1.59 -14.30 5.57
N TYR A 633 1.74 -15.50 6.10
CA TYR A 633 1.14 -15.89 7.38
C TYR A 633 2.00 -15.59 8.61
N HIS A 634 3.09 -14.83 8.46
CA HIS A 634 4.00 -14.53 9.57
C HIS A 634 3.32 -13.91 10.80
N ARG A 635 2.28 -13.10 10.60
CA ARG A 635 1.47 -12.50 11.68
C ARG A 635 0.69 -13.54 12.47
N LYS A 636 0.03 -14.49 11.79
CA LYS A 636 -0.70 -15.61 12.44
C LYS A 636 0.25 -16.49 13.24
N ILE A 637 1.43 -16.77 12.68
CA ILE A 637 2.45 -17.57 13.37
C ILE A 637 2.98 -16.81 14.60
N ARG A 638 3.29 -15.52 14.48
CA ARG A 638 3.68 -14.67 15.62
C ARG A 638 2.62 -14.70 16.72
N LEU A 639 1.35 -14.50 16.36
CA LEU A 639 0.22 -14.57 17.30
C LEU A 639 0.19 -15.90 18.05
N ALA A 640 0.24 -17.01 17.31
CA ALA A 640 0.19 -18.34 17.87
C ALA A 640 1.37 -18.63 18.83
N VAL A 641 2.59 -18.24 18.43
CA VAL A 641 3.80 -18.44 19.22
C VAL A 641 3.77 -17.61 20.50
N VAL A 642 3.38 -16.33 20.42
CA VAL A 642 3.34 -15.45 21.59
C VAL A 642 2.20 -15.84 22.53
N GLN A 643 1.02 -16.21 22.03
CA GLN A 643 -0.05 -16.78 22.87
C GLN A 643 0.40 -18.08 23.56
N HIS A 644 1.13 -18.94 22.86
CA HIS A 644 1.68 -20.15 23.46
C HIS A 644 2.68 -19.83 24.58
N LEU A 645 3.53 -18.82 24.37
CA LEU A 645 4.46 -18.29 25.37
C LEU A 645 3.73 -17.80 26.62
N GLU A 646 2.67 -16.99 26.45
CA GLU A 646 1.86 -16.46 27.54
C GLU A 646 1.13 -17.55 28.33
N ASN A 647 0.49 -18.48 27.61
CA ASN A 647 -0.27 -19.57 28.21
C ASN A 647 0.62 -20.59 28.94
N ASN A 648 1.93 -20.60 28.68
CA ASN A 648 2.89 -21.50 29.29
C ASN A 648 4.03 -20.73 29.98
N ALA A 649 3.74 -19.54 30.54
CA ALA A 649 4.74 -18.60 31.05
C ALA A 649 5.74 -19.24 32.03
N GLU A 650 5.27 -20.11 32.93
CA GLU A 650 6.11 -20.82 33.90
C GLU A 650 7.20 -21.67 33.25
N LYS A 651 6.89 -22.31 32.12
CA LYS A 651 7.82 -23.16 31.37
C LYS A 651 8.96 -22.35 30.76
N TYR A 652 8.68 -21.14 30.29
CA TYR A 652 9.65 -20.28 29.62
C TYR A 652 10.44 -19.38 30.58
N ARG A 653 10.13 -19.37 31.89
CA ARG A 653 10.79 -18.47 32.84
C ARG A 653 12.33 -18.62 32.84
N ASN A 654 12.83 -19.85 32.71
CA ASN A 654 14.26 -20.14 32.79
C ASN A 654 15.03 -19.85 31.50
N ILE A 655 14.36 -19.64 30.36
CA ILE A 655 15.00 -19.25 29.10
C ILE A 655 15.04 -17.71 28.94
N LEU A 656 14.38 -16.96 29.81
CA LEU A 656 14.42 -15.50 29.79
C LEU A 656 15.79 -15.00 30.26
N ARG A 657 16.25 -13.91 29.65
CA ARG A 657 17.45 -13.18 30.09
C ARG A 657 17.21 -12.54 31.46
N ARG A 658 18.29 -12.33 32.22
CA ARG A 658 18.26 -11.86 33.62
C ARG A 658 17.57 -10.50 33.82
N GLU A 659 17.47 -9.70 32.76
CA GLU A 659 16.79 -8.40 32.75
C GLU A 659 15.24 -8.49 32.76
N TYR A 660 14.67 -9.69 32.61
CA TYR A 660 13.23 -9.94 32.63
C TYR A 660 12.85 -10.86 33.79
N SER A 661 11.92 -10.42 34.63
CA SER A 661 11.43 -11.19 35.79
C SER A 661 10.29 -12.16 35.44
N SER A 662 9.60 -11.93 34.31
CA SER A 662 8.46 -12.74 33.87
C SER A 662 8.29 -12.69 32.35
N VAL A 663 7.56 -13.67 31.79
CA VAL A 663 7.21 -13.69 30.37
C VAL A 663 6.36 -12.49 29.97
N SER A 664 5.45 -12.03 30.84
CA SER A 664 4.65 -10.84 30.59
C SER A 664 5.52 -9.58 30.50
N GLU A 665 6.48 -9.41 31.41
CA GLU A 665 7.45 -8.31 31.35
C GLU A 665 8.30 -8.38 30.07
N TYR A 666 8.79 -9.57 29.74
CA TYR A 666 9.56 -9.81 28.52
C TYR A 666 8.77 -9.40 27.26
N ILE A 667 7.54 -9.88 27.10
CA ILE A 667 6.69 -9.56 25.94
C ILE A 667 6.40 -8.06 25.85
N ASN A 668 6.15 -7.40 27.00
CA ASN A 668 5.87 -5.97 27.05
C ASN A 668 7.08 -5.09 26.70
N LYS A 669 8.27 -5.45 27.21
CA LYS A 669 9.52 -4.70 26.95
C LYS A 669 10.06 -4.97 25.55
N SER A 670 10.07 -6.22 25.10
CA SER A 670 10.51 -6.62 23.75
C SER A 670 9.51 -6.20 22.65
N LYS A 671 8.28 -5.85 23.03
CA LYS A 671 7.18 -5.53 22.12
C LYS A 671 6.83 -6.71 21.20
N MET A 672 7.06 -7.96 21.63
CA MET A 672 6.97 -9.16 20.76
C MET A 672 5.58 -9.40 20.12
N ARG A 673 4.51 -8.85 20.71
CA ARG A 673 3.17 -8.84 20.12
C ARG A 673 3.11 -8.07 18.80
N TYR A 674 3.95 -7.06 18.63
CA TYR A 674 3.94 -6.19 17.47
C TYR A 674 4.84 -6.73 16.37
N VAL A 675 4.48 -6.45 15.12
CA VAL A 675 5.32 -6.74 13.96
C VAL A 675 6.62 -5.92 14.06
N ASN A 676 7.66 -6.36 13.36
CA ASN A 676 9.00 -5.76 13.31
C ASN A 676 9.86 -5.97 14.58
N SER A 677 9.31 -6.50 15.68
CA SER A 677 10.12 -7.02 16.80
C SER A 677 10.82 -8.32 16.43
N TRP A 678 12.14 -8.36 16.59
CA TRP A 678 12.97 -9.52 16.23
C TRP A 678 12.77 -10.67 17.21
N ALA A 679 12.72 -11.89 16.67
CA ALA A 679 12.66 -13.10 17.46
C ALA A 679 14.02 -13.40 18.11
N THR A 680 13.96 -13.96 19.31
CA THR A 680 15.10 -14.44 20.09
C THR A 680 15.04 -15.96 20.24
N GLU A 681 16.00 -16.53 20.96
CA GLU A 681 15.99 -17.93 21.42
C GLU A 681 14.65 -18.36 22.04
N VAL A 682 13.95 -17.43 22.71
CA VAL A 682 12.67 -17.66 23.37
C VAL A 682 11.57 -17.98 22.35
N GLU A 683 11.43 -17.18 21.29
CA GLU A 683 10.44 -17.42 20.23
C GLU A 683 10.77 -18.65 19.39
N ILE A 684 12.05 -18.94 19.17
CA ILE A 684 12.47 -20.14 18.43
C ILE A 684 12.06 -21.39 19.21
N GLN A 685 12.35 -21.43 20.51
CA GLN A 685 11.96 -22.54 21.38
C GLN A 685 10.44 -22.68 21.47
N ALA A 686 9.71 -21.57 21.66
CA ALA A 686 8.25 -21.59 21.70
C ALA A 686 7.62 -22.02 20.37
N THR A 687 8.26 -21.70 19.24
CA THR A 687 7.82 -22.17 17.91
C THR A 687 7.98 -23.69 17.78
N ALA A 688 9.10 -24.26 18.23
CA ALA A 688 9.31 -25.70 18.21
C ALA A 688 8.25 -26.44 19.05
N ASP A 689 8.00 -25.91 20.25
CA ASP A 689 7.02 -26.45 21.19
C ASP A 689 5.58 -26.33 20.67
N TYR A 690 5.21 -25.19 20.08
CA TYR A 690 3.87 -24.96 19.55
C TYR A 690 3.58 -25.81 18.30
N LEU A 691 4.51 -25.91 17.37
CA LEU A 691 4.33 -26.68 16.14
C LEU A 691 4.50 -28.20 16.36
N GLY A 692 5.03 -28.60 17.51
CA GLY A 692 5.31 -30.01 17.79
C GLY A 692 6.44 -30.58 16.94
N ILE A 693 7.38 -29.76 16.46
CA ILE A 693 8.50 -30.19 15.62
C ILE A 693 9.78 -29.45 15.99
N ASP A 694 10.93 -30.10 15.79
CA ASP A 694 12.22 -29.47 16.06
C ASP A 694 12.52 -28.35 15.05
N VAL A 695 13.18 -27.30 15.52
CA VAL A 695 13.67 -26.18 14.70
C VAL A 695 15.20 -26.13 14.78
N PHE A 696 15.85 -25.98 13.64
CA PHE A 696 17.30 -25.87 13.53
C PHE A 696 17.68 -24.50 12.97
N THR A 697 18.70 -23.87 13.55
CA THR A 697 19.28 -22.63 13.02
C THR A 697 20.76 -22.79 12.74
N PHE A 698 21.20 -22.46 11.53
CA PHE A 698 22.59 -22.41 11.14
C PHE A 698 23.17 -21.02 11.37
N TYR A 699 24.29 -20.93 12.07
CA TYR A 699 25.03 -19.70 12.30
C TYR A 699 26.52 -20.04 12.51
N ASP A 700 27.41 -19.24 11.92
CA ASP A 700 28.87 -19.37 12.08
C ASP A 700 29.38 -20.81 11.89
N GLY A 701 28.98 -21.46 10.80
CA GLY A 701 29.41 -22.82 10.47
C GLY A 701 28.77 -23.93 11.32
N ARG A 702 27.86 -23.60 12.23
CA ARG A 702 27.31 -24.52 13.24
C ARG A 702 25.78 -24.55 13.21
N TRP A 703 25.23 -25.73 13.53
CA TRP A 703 23.80 -25.94 13.69
C TRP A 703 23.42 -25.94 15.17
N LEU A 704 22.43 -25.13 15.53
CA LEU A 704 21.77 -25.16 16.83
C LEU A 704 20.42 -25.84 16.68
N LYS A 705 20.10 -26.75 17.62
CA LYS A 705 18.85 -27.51 17.63
C LYS A 705 17.97 -27.07 18.79
N TYR A 706 16.74 -26.67 18.48
CA TYR A 706 15.68 -26.36 19.42
C TYR A 706 14.69 -27.53 19.41
N ASN A 707 14.73 -28.34 20.47
CA ASN A 707 13.90 -29.54 20.57
C ASN A 707 12.48 -29.16 20.98
N CYS A 708 11.48 -29.80 20.37
CA CYS A 708 10.12 -29.75 20.91
C CYS A 708 10.08 -30.46 22.28
N ASN A 709 9.75 -29.73 23.33
CA ASN A 709 9.61 -30.23 24.69
C ASN A 709 8.22 -30.86 24.95
N GLY A 710 7.34 -30.88 23.95
CA GLY A 710 5.98 -31.42 24.02
C GLY A 710 5.81 -32.72 23.23
N LYS A 711 4.55 -33.03 22.85
CA LYS A 711 4.26 -34.17 21.98
C LYS A 711 4.79 -33.89 20.57
N LEU A 712 5.80 -34.64 20.15
CA LEU A 712 6.37 -34.53 18.82
C LEU A 712 5.34 -34.98 17.77
N LEU A 713 4.97 -34.07 16.87
CA LEU A 713 4.09 -34.30 15.72
C LEU A 713 4.80 -35.14 14.64
N SER A 714 6.07 -34.86 14.38
CA SER A 714 6.85 -35.53 13.34
C SER A 714 8.35 -35.48 13.63
N LYS A 715 9.10 -36.48 13.16
CA LYS A 715 10.58 -36.49 13.15
C LYS A 715 11.21 -35.57 12.07
N HIS A 716 10.37 -34.85 11.32
CA HIS A 716 10.83 -33.90 10.32
C HIS A 716 10.97 -32.54 10.99
N SER A 717 11.84 -31.69 10.48
CA SER A 717 12.21 -30.43 11.15
C SER A 717 12.23 -29.26 10.20
N ILE A 718 12.20 -28.05 10.78
CA ILE A 718 12.41 -26.80 10.06
C ILE A 718 13.88 -26.41 10.17
N TYR A 719 14.46 -25.93 9.08
CA TYR A 719 15.87 -25.51 9.02
C TYR A 719 15.95 -24.07 8.54
N LEU A 720 16.60 -23.23 9.33
CA LEU A 720 16.80 -21.81 9.07
C LEU A 720 18.29 -21.48 9.06
N GLU A 721 18.68 -20.43 8.35
CA GLU A 721 20.02 -19.84 8.43
C GLU A 721 19.91 -18.42 8.99
N ASN A 722 20.67 -18.12 10.04
CA ASN A 722 20.81 -16.77 10.58
C ASN A 722 21.97 -16.06 9.86
N CYS A 723 21.62 -15.32 8.83
CA CYS A 723 22.55 -14.53 8.03
C CYS A 723 22.91 -13.23 8.77
N HIS A 724 24.20 -13.03 9.07
CA HIS A 724 24.75 -11.78 9.63
C HIS A 724 24.10 -11.33 10.96
N GLU A 725 23.65 -12.29 11.78
CA GLU A 725 23.10 -12.07 13.14
C GLU A 725 21.80 -11.25 13.21
N ASN A 726 21.19 -10.94 12.06
CA ASN A 726 20.02 -10.07 12.02
C ASN A 726 18.96 -10.50 11.00
N HIS A 727 19.14 -11.64 10.32
CA HIS A 727 18.22 -12.05 9.27
C HIS A 727 18.11 -13.57 9.14
N TYR A 728 16.88 -14.09 9.18
CA TYR A 728 16.61 -15.51 8.96
C TYR A 728 16.18 -15.79 7.53
N GLU A 729 16.82 -16.77 6.89
CA GLU A 729 16.38 -17.38 5.64
C GLU A 729 15.93 -18.84 5.86
N THR A 730 15.03 -19.34 5.02
CA THR A 730 14.59 -20.75 5.08
C THR A 730 15.55 -21.63 4.29
N VAL A 731 16.16 -22.64 4.92
CA VAL A 731 17.09 -23.55 4.26
C VAL A 731 16.29 -24.59 3.47
N VAL A 732 16.50 -24.61 2.15
CA VAL A 732 15.84 -25.55 1.21
C VAL A 732 16.67 -26.82 1.03
N CYS A 733 17.98 -26.69 1.03
CA CYS A 733 18.90 -27.79 0.79
C CYS A 733 20.22 -27.57 1.55
N VAL A 734 20.85 -28.66 1.98
CA VAL A 734 22.20 -28.67 2.55
C VAL A 734 23.16 -29.47 1.67
N ASN A 735 24.45 -29.21 1.81
CA ASN A 735 25.51 -30.02 1.21
C ASN A 735 25.63 -31.37 1.93
N GLU A 736 26.07 -32.40 1.21
CA GLU A 736 26.43 -33.68 1.81
C GLU A 736 27.83 -33.53 2.42
N PRO A 737 28.04 -33.71 3.74
CA PRO A 737 29.34 -33.47 4.38
C PRO A 737 30.52 -34.24 3.77
N GLU A 738 30.24 -35.41 3.20
CA GLU A 738 31.26 -36.33 2.64
C GLU A 738 31.32 -36.30 1.11
N ARG A 739 30.53 -35.45 0.43
CA ARG A 739 30.52 -35.35 -1.04
C ARG A 739 30.58 -33.90 -1.49
N GLN A 740 31.13 -33.67 -2.69
CA GLN A 740 31.08 -32.35 -3.35
C GLN A 740 29.69 -32.05 -3.97
N SER A 741 28.63 -32.69 -3.47
CA SER A 741 27.26 -32.56 -3.92
C SER A 741 26.33 -32.19 -2.77
N CYS A 742 25.10 -31.79 -3.09
CA CYS A 742 24.04 -31.57 -2.12
C CYS A 742 22.93 -32.60 -2.32
N TYR A 743 22.04 -32.73 -1.35
CA TYR A 743 20.89 -33.65 -1.38
C TYR A 743 19.87 -33.38 -2.51
N GLY A 744 20.10 -32.38 -3.36
CA GLY A 744 19.34 -32.21 -4.61
C GLY A 744 18.00 -31.48 -4.47
N TYR A 745 17.54 -31.17 -3.26
CA TYR A 745 16.33 -30.38 -3.02
C TYR A 745 16.37 -29.02 -3.74
N CYS A 746 17.56 -28.42 -3.88
CA CYS A 746 17.76 -27.16 -4.60
C CYS A 746 17.50 -27.26 -6.11
N LYS A 747 17.62 -28.45 -6.72
CA LYS A 747 17.47 -28.66 -8.17
C LYS A 747 16.02 -28.79 -8.60
N ILE A 748 15.16 -29.33 -7.74
CA ILE A 748 13.73 -29.50 -8.05
C ILE A 748 13.03 -28.14 -8.18
N SER A 749 13.47 -27.15 -7.40
CA SER A 749 12.98 -25.78 -7.51
C SER A 749 13.33 -25.09 -8.84
N LYS A 750 14.26 -25.61 -9.65
CA LYS A 750 14.60 -25.04 -10.98
C LYS A 750 13.85 -25.68 -12.13
N SER A 751 13.70 -27.01 -12.12
CA SER A 751 13.09 -27.76 -13.23
C SER A 751 11.60 -27.46 -13.47
N PHE A 752 10.86 -27.05 -12.43
CA PHE A 752 9.46 -26.65 -12.56
C PHE A 752 9.26 -25.26 -13.18
N PHE A 753 10.22 -24.33 -13.04
CA PHE A 753 10.14 -23.00 -13.64
C PHE A 753 10.54 -23.00 -15.13
N GLU A 754 11.45 -23.89 -15.55
CA GLU A 754 11.83 -24.04 -16.96
C GLU A 754 10.74 -24.71 -17.81
N GLY A 755 9.92 -25.59 -17.21
CA GLY A 755 8.82 -26.28 -17.91
C GLY A 755 7.64 -25.39 -18.33
N TYR A 756 7.47 -24.22 -17.71
CA TYR A 756 6.43 -23.25 -18.08
C TYR A 756 6.80 -22.42 -19.33
N ASN A 757 8.08 -22.35 -19.71
CA ASN A 757 8.56 -21.55 -20.85
C ASN A 757 8.46 -22.26 -22.22
N ILE A 758 7.88 -23.46 -22.31
CA ILE A 758 7.72 -24.20 -23.58
C ILE A 758 6.29 -24.11 -24.14
N ARG A 759 5.30 -23.59 -23.40
CA ARG A 759 3.93 -23.39 -23.91
C ARG A 759 3.66 -22.06 -24.62
N GLU A 760 4.66 -21.18 -24.74
CA GLU A 760 4.56 -19.91 -25.48
C GLU A 760 5.20 -19.92 -26.88
N LYS A 761 5.61 -21.10 -27.39
CA LYS A 761 6.11 -21.23 -28.77
C LYS A 761 5.66 -22.53 -29.45
N ILE A 762 4.36 -22.77 -29.51
CA ILE A 762 3.78 -23.66 -30.53
C ILE A 762 2.51 -23.01 -31.06
N ASP A 763 2.70 -22.05 -31.95
CA ASP A 763 1.74 -21.71 -33.01
C ASP A 763 2.53 -21.16 -34.19
N ASN A 764 3.20 -22.07 -34.90
CA ASN A 764 3.35 -22.03 -36.35
C ASN A 764 4.11 -23.25 -36.86
N LYS A 765 3.42 -23.98 -37.76
CA LYS A 765 3.86 -25.07 -38.64
C LYS A 765 3.80 -26.49 -38.06
N ASN A 766 2.72 -27.17 -38.43
CA ASN A 766 2.71 -28.62 -38.62
C ASN A 766 3.59 -29.00 -39.82
N ASN A 767 4.60 -29.85 -39.60
CA ASN A 767 4.81 -31.15 -40.24
C ASN A 767 6.25 -31.64 -40.04
N GLU A 768 6.39 -32.94 -39.78
CA GLU A 768 7.61 -33.77 -39.82
C GLU A 768 8.62 -33.63 -38.66
N LEU A 769 8.50 -34.48 -37.63
CA LEU A 769 9.47 -35.55 -37.34
C LEU A 769 8.98 -36.39 -36.15
N GLU A 770 8.46 -37.59 -36.44
CA GLU A 770 8.47 -38.71 -35.51
C GLU A 770 9.90 -39.28 -35.41
N GLN A 771 10.19 -39.92 -34.28
CA GLN A 771 11.41 -40.68 -33.92
C GLN A 771 12.57 -39.91 -33.29
N GLN A 772 12.44 -39.54 -32.00
CA GLN A 772 13.56 -39.62 -31.03
C GLN A 772 13.23 -39.49 -29.53
N HIS A 773 11.99 -39.74 -29.08
CA HIS A 773 11.64 -39.67 -27.65
C HIS A 773 10.93 -40.94 -27.14
N HIS A 774 11.62 -42.09 -27.25
CA HIS A 774 11.10 -43.38 -26.71
C HIS A 774 12.10 -44.20 -25.87
N SER A 775 13.21 -43.61 -25.39
CA SER A 775 14.18 -44.34 -24.55
C SER A 775 14.33 -43.86 -23.09
N VAL A 776 13.67 -42.77 -22.66
CA VAL A 776 13.90 -42.21 -21.30
C VAL A 776 12.75 -42.46 -20.31
N LEU A 777 11.59 -42.95 -20.76
CA LEU A 777 10.41 -43.17 -19.89
C LEU A 777 10.20 -44.62 -19.43
N LYS A 778 11.17 -45.52 -19.61
CA LYS A 778 11.02 -46.96 -19.29
C LYS A 778 11.78 -47.44 -18.06
N THR A 779 12.34 -46.55 -17.23
CA THR A 779 13.15 -46.93 -16.06
C THR A 779 12.70 -46.30 -14.72
N MET A 780 11.44 -45.87 -14.60
CA MET A 780 10.91 -45.31 -13.34
C MET A 780 9.56 -45.89 -12.90
N TYR A 781 9.22 -47.09 -13.38
CA TYR A 781 8.15 -47.91 -12.82
C TYR A 781 8.77 -49.19 -12.24
N ASN A 782 9.37 -49.05 -11.06
CA ASN A 782 9.56 -50.11 -10.05
C ASN A 782 10.32 -49.48 -8.88
N ASP A 783 9.59 -49.09 -7.84
CA ASP A 783 9.97 -49.20 -6.43
C ASP A 783 8.91 -48.50 -5.58
N THR A 784 7.80 -49.22 -5.37
CA THR A 784 6.78 -48.89 -4.38
C THR A 784 7.23 -49.52 -3.06
N CYS A 785 7.67 -48.72 -2.09
CA CYS A 785 7.84 -49.19 -0.72
C CYS A 785 7.49 -48.09 0.28
N CYS A 786 6.22 -48.06 0.69
CA CYS A 786 5.77 -47.44 1.93
C CYS A 786 4.90 -48.48 2.64
N ALA A 787 5.54 -49.33 3.42
CA ALA A 787 4.86 -50.12 4.43
C ALA A 787 4.70 -49.26 5.70
N MET A 788 3.45 -49.09 6.11
CA MET A 788 3.05 -48.45 7.35
C MET A 788 3.45 -49.32 8.54
N THR A 789 4.13 -48.74 9.53
CA THR A 789 4.16 -49.28 10.90
C THR A 789 3.47 -48.25 11.80
N MET A 790 2.13 -48.37 11.89
CA MET A 790 1.41 -47.80 13.02
C MET A 790 1.66 -48.71 14.22
N VAL A 791 2.30 -48.16 15.25
CA VAL A 791 2.35 -48.79 16.58
C VAL A 791 0.92 -48.85 17.09
N ARG A 792 0.34 -50.06 17.15
CA ARG A 792 -0.90 -50.32 17.88
C ARG A 792 -0.52 -50.60 19.32
N ASP A 793 -1.06 -49.79 20.22
CA ASP A 793 -1.07 -50.03 21.66
C ASP A 793 -2.18 -51.06 21.96
N PRO A 794 -1.88 -52.23 22.53
CA PRO A 794 -2.89 -53.25 22.78
C PRO A 794 -3.43 -53.11 24.21
N ASP A 795 -4.27 -52.10 24.50
CA ASP A 795 -5.07 -52.05 25.74
C ASP A 795 -6.14 -50.93 25.75
N VAL A 796 -6.93 -50.77 24.69
CA VAL A 796 -8.16 -49.96 24.74
C VAL A 796 -9.27 -50.59 23.90
N ASP A 797 -10.26 -51.17 24.57
CA ASP A 797 -11.55 -51.56 23.97
C ASP A 797 -12.35 -50.30 23.60
N VAL A 798 -12.67 -50.14 22.31
CA VAL A 798 -13.64 -49.15 21.82
C VAL A 798 -14.87 -49.88 21.32
N LEU A 799 -15.96 -49.78 22.09
CA LEU A 799 -17.31 -50.10 21.64
C LEU A 799 -17.75 -49.10 20.57
N GLU A 800 -17.92 -49.58 19.34
CA GLU A 800 -18.63 -48.86 18.29
C GLU A 800 -20.14 -48.84 18.60
N ASN A 801 -20.72 -47.66 18.72
CA ASN A 801 -22.16 -47.48 18.57
C ASN A 801 -22.40 -46.36 17.56
N ALA A 802 -22.78 -46.77 16.34
CA ALA A 802 -23.32 -45.91 15.31
C ALA A 802 -24.78 -45.58 15.65
N GLY A 803 -25.08 -44.28 15.78
CA GLY A 803 -26.45 -43.78 15.95
C GLY A 803 -26.61 -42.44 15.27
N GLN A 804 -27.37 -42.42 14.18
CA GLN A 804 -27.86 -41.22 13.49
C GLN A 804 -28.58 -40.29 14.49
N MET A 805 -28.25 -38.99 14.47
CA MET A 805 -29.07 -37.95 15.10
C MET A 805 -29.68 -37.04 14.03
N THR A 806 -30.98 -37.21 13.84
CA THR A 806 -31.92 -36.28 13.22
C THR A 806 -32.20 -35.12 14.17
N PHE A 807 -32.12 -33.89 13.67
CA PHE A 807 -32.52 -32.69 14.41
C PHE A 807 -34.05 -32.54 14.41
N ILE A 808 -34.67 -32.56 15.59
CA ILE A 808 -36.06 -32.14 15.81
C ILE A 808 -36.03 -30.82 16.60
N LEU A 809 -36.58 -29.78 15.99
CA LEU A 809 -36.96 -28.51 16.61
C LEU A 809 -37.93 -28.76 17.76
N LYS A 810 -37.62 -28.22 18.94
CA LYS A 810 -38.61 -27.97 20.00
C LYS A 810 -38.58 -26.50 20.38
N GLU A 811 -39.65 -25.82 20.02
CA GLU A 811 -40.11 -24.59 20.67
C GLU A 811 -40.30 -24.83 22.17
N LYS A 812 -39.97 -23.83 22.97
CA LYS A 812 -40.56 -23.62 24.29
C LYS A 812 -40.82 -22.13 24.47
N ILE A 813 -42.13 -21.83 24.44
CA ILE A 813 -42.93 -20.93 25.31
C ILE A 813 -42.14 -19.88 26.08
#